data_AF-A0A7W9Q6B5-F1
#
_entry.id   AF-A0A7W9Q6B5-F1
#
_cell.length_a   1.000
_cell.length_b   1.000
_cell.length_c   1.000
_cell.angle_alpha   90.00
_cell.angle_beta   90.00
_cell.angle_gamma   90.00
#
_symmetry.space_group_name_H-M   'P 1'
#
loop_
_entity.id
_entity.type
_entity.pdbx_description
1 polymer ?
#
loop_
_entity_poly.entity_id
_entity_poly.type
_entity_poly.pdbx_seq_one_letter_code
_entity_poly.pdbx_strand_id
1 'polypeptide(L)'
;MQQSSGEPAPYPHESSAHDQSRPQARGTAEETSMRGTDGPSVRNARGARGKSGAQPARKTDPNTAPDTSTGIGTGIDTDIGTATDIGTGTGIDADTGTETDAGTETGAETGATPPGAAGPHAITPHAVPLTEGALAIHGTRDTDHDGRPASQPTIGSIAAHRPHAVGVPPVPELEPDIDADLDAYEAQDGDELPQGRFLDRERSWLAFNERVLELAEDPATPLLERANFLAIFASNLDEFFMVRVAGLKRRIHTGVATRSASGLQPREVLELIWHRTRELMARHAACYQTDVGPALADEGIHLVRWRELTEKEQERLTALFKQQIFPVLTPLAVDPAHPFPYISGLSLNLAVVVRNPISGHDHFARVKVPPLLNRFLEASPQRYVPLEDVIAAHLEDLFPGMDVLAHHMFRVTRNEDLEVEEDDTENLLQALEKELMRRRFGPPVRLEVEETIAPYVRDLLVRELKVSEAEVYPLPGPLDLTGLFGIGALDRPELKYRKFVAGTHRDLAEVESASAPDIFAALRERDVLLHHPYDSFSTSVQAFLEQAAGDPDVLAIKQTLYRTSGDSPIVDALIDAAEAGKQVLVLVELKARFDEQANIKWARKLEEAGCHVVYGLVGLKTHCKLSLVVRQEGEALVRYSHVGTGNYHPKTARLYEDLGLLTANTDVGADLSDLFNRLSGYSLIEDYRRLLVAPKSLRDGLIKRIAKEVANHRAGRPAYVRIKVNSMVDEAIIDALYRASRAGVTVDVWVRGICALRPGVAGLSENIRVRSVLGRFLEHSRVFIFGNGGEPEVWLGSADMMHRNLDRRIEALVSIIDPAHRASLDRLLETGTKDSTASWHLGPSGDWTRHAVDADDRSLRNVQEMLIDARRRRRGSTAT
;
A
#
# COMPACT_ATOMS: atom_id res chain seq x y z
N MET A 1 -57.31 -17.43 16.90
CA MET A 1 -57.61 -18.76 17.50
C MET A 1 -56.31 -19.34 18.06
N GLN A 2 -56.38 -20.47 18.79
CA GLN A 2 -55.32 -21.10 19.62
C GLN A 2 -53.88 -21.01 19.05
N GLN A 3 -52.79 -20.77 19.82
CA GLN A 3 -52.30 -21.32 21.12
C GLN A 3 -51.70 -22.74 21.07
N SER A 4 -50.37 -22.84 21.21
CA SER A 4 -49.54 -23.80 22.00
C SER A 4 -48.14 -23.92 21.35
N SER A 5 -46.97 -23.71 21.96
CA SER A 5 -46.38 -24.03 23.29
C SER A 5 -45.96 -25.51 23.46
N GLY A 6 -44.65 -25.80 23.62
CA GLY A 6 -44.16 -27.16 23.88
C GLY A 6 -42.63 -27.34 23.96
N GLU A 7 -42.06 -27.10 25.15
CA GLU A 7 -40.70 -27.49 25.62
C GLU A 7 -40.79 -27.58 27.17
N PRO A 8 -39.84 -28.17 27.95
CA PRO A 8 -38.62 -28.94 27.61
C PRO A 8 -38.41 -30.22 28.48
N ALA A 9 -37.15 -30.71 28.56
CA ALA A 9 -36.56 -31.61 29.60
C ALA A 9 -36.91 -33.13 29.55
N PRO A 10 -36.21 -34.04 30.29
CA PRO A 10 -35.10 -33.84 31.26
C PRO A 10 -33.84 -34.76 31.10
N TYR A 11 -32.86 -34.58 32.00
CA TYR A 11 -31.70 -35.45 32.29
C TYR A 11 -32.08 -36.77 33.01
N PRO A 12 -31.13 -37.72 33.13
CA PRO A 12 -30.70 -38.12 34.48
C PRO A 12 -29.17 -38.22 34.70
N HIS A 13 -28.76 -38.35 35.97
CA HIS A 13 -27.38 -38.55 36.47
C HIS A 13 -27.17 -39.97 37.05
N GLU A 14 -25.92 -40.44 37.08
CA GLU A 14 -25.22 -41.19 38.18
C GLU A 14 -23.71 -41.21 37.81
N SER A 15 -22.67 -41.05 38.66
CA SER A 15 -22.31 -41.55 40.02
C SER A 15 -21.97 -43.06 40.03
N SER A 16 -21.03 -43.65 40.79
CA SER A 16 -19.97 -43.22 41.74
C SER A 16 -19.06 -44.46 42.06
N ALA A 17 -17.91 -44.47 42.78
CA ALA A 17 -16.77 -43.56 43.01
C ALA A 17 -15.66 -44.34 43.82
N HIS A 18 -14.44 -43.79 43.97
CA HIS A 18 -13.32 -44.29 44.83
C HIS A 18 -12.68 -45.66 44.40
N ASP A 19 -11.50 -46.11 44.88
CA ASP A 19 -10.74 -45.71 46.09
C ASP A 19 -9.18 -45.86 46.03
N GLN A 20 -8.50 -45.30 47.06
CA GLN A 20 -7.19 -45.53 47.72
C GLN A 20 -6.20 -46.66 47.26
N SER A 21 -4.87 -46.64 47.53
CA SER A 21 -4.01 -45.86 48.47
C SER A 21 -2.48 -45.85 48.11
N ARG A 22 -1.67 -45.13 48.91
CA ARG A 22 -0.18 -45.04 48.94
C ARG A 22 0.41 -45.97 50.04
N PRO A 23 1.73 -46.33 50.12
CA PRO A 23 2.78 -45.39 50.57
C PRO A 23 4.29 -45.65 50.19
N GLN A 24 5.12 -44.62 50.51
CA GLN A 24 6.55 -44.47 50.94
C GLN A 24 7.52 -45.71 51.06
N ALA A 25 8.88 -45.61 51.15
CA ALA A 25 9.77 -44.51 51.57
C ALA A 25 11.31 -44.64 51.27
N ARG A 26 12.05 -43.50 51.32
CA ARG A 26 13.44 -43.22 51.84
C ARG A 26 14.77 -43.63 51.12
N GLY A 27 15.71 -42.65 51.13
CA GLY A 27 17.20 -42.75 51.02
C GLY A 27 17.80 -41.67 50.08
N THR A 28 18.57 -40.61 50.43
CA THR A 28 19.82 -40.36 51.21
C THR A 28 21.11 -40.93 50.56
N ALA A 29 22.24 -40.22 50.36
CA ALA A 29 22.62 -38.78 50.50
C ALA A 29 24.04 -38.55 49.84
N GLU A 30 24.52 -37.29 49.74
CA GLU A 30 25.97 -36.83 49.80
C GLU A 30 27.04 -37.41 48.81
N GLU A 31 28.20 -36.79 48.47
CA GLU A 31 28.70 -35.38 48.39
C GLU A 31 30.07 -35.32 47.59
N THR A 32 30.52 -34.11 47.21
CA THR A 32 31.91 -33.57 46.99
C THR A 32 33.02 -34.18 46.06
N SER A 33 33.97 -33.29 45.69
CA SER A 33 35.35 -33.48 45.15
C SER A 33 35.51 -33.80 43.63
N MET A 34 36.37 -33.20 42.76
CA MET A 34 37.62 -32.37 42.75
C MET A 34 38.91 -33.09 42.27
N ARG A 35 39.42 -32.60 41.12
CA ARG A 35 40.80 -32.59 40.53
C ARG A 35 41.88 -33.66 40.90
N GLY A 36 42.48 -34.25 39.86
CA GLY A 36 43.84 -34.84 39.83
C GLY A 36 44.24 -35.36 38.43
N THR A 37 45.45 -35.91 38.22
CA THR A 37 46.63 -35.15 37.73
C THR A 37 47.64 -36.02 36.95
N ASP A 38 48.60 -35.35 36.27
CA ASP A 38 49.91 -35.84 35.78
C ASP A 38 50.01 -36.80 34.55
N GLY A 39 51.20 -36.79 33.91
CA GLY A 39 51.53 -37.43 32.62
C GLY A 39 52.49 -38.64 32.71
N PRO A 40 53.09 -39.11 31.59
CA PRO A 40 54.40 -38.61 31.12
C PRO A 40 54.46 -38.38 29.57
N SER A 41 55.40 -37.67 28.93
CA SER A 41 56.88 -37.81 28.81
C SER A 41 57.34 -39.09 28.04
N VAL A 42 58.33 -39.11 27.11
CA VAL A 42 59.16 -38.06 26.46
C VAL A 42 60.02 -38.65 25.27
N ARG A 43 60.62 -37.79 24.40
CA ARG A 43 61.83 -37.98 23.52
C ARG A 43 61.78 -38.57 22.09
N ASN A 44 62.77 -38.08 21.31
CA ASN A 44 63.47 -38.59 20.10
C ASN A 44 62.84 -38.41 18.68
N ALA A 45 63.61 -38.36 17.57
CA ALA A 45 64.82 -37.57 17.20
C ALA A 45 65.36 -37.91 15.78
N ARG A 46 65.88 -36.91 15.02
CA ARG A 46 66.59 -36.99 13.70
C ARG A 46 65.69 -37.40 12.50
N GLY A 47 65.93 -37.03 11.24
CA GLY A 47 66.96 -36.17 10.59
C GLY A 47 67.65 -36.87 9.39
N ALA A 48 68.09 -36.22 8.29
CA ALA A 48 68.05 -34.81 7.82
C ALA A 48 68.54 -34.71 6.34
N ARG A 49 68.68 -33.48 5.79
CA ARG A 49 69.24 -33.01 4.46
C ARG A 49 68.19 -32.45 3.47
N GLY A 50 68.41 -31.33 2.75
CA GLY A 50 69.43 -30.28 2.92
C GLY A 50 69.75 -29.40 1.69
N LYS A 51 70.34 -28.20 1.93
CA LYS A 51 70.90 -27.19 0.97
C LYS A 51 69.87 -26.46 0.09
N SER A 52 70.05 -25.19 -0.32
CA SER A 52 71.08 -24.15 -0.12
C SER A 52 70.40 -22.75 -0.13
N GLY A 53 70.77 -21.77 0.71
CA GLY A 53 71.78 -20.72 0.41
C GLY A 53 71.17 -19.50 -0.35
N ALA A 54 71.43 -18.22 -0.04
CA ALA A 54 72.26 -17.59 1.00
C ALA A 54 71.80 -16.13 1.31
N GLN A 55 72.29 -15.54 2.40
CA GLN A 55 72.22 -14.10 2.79
C GLN A 55 73.58 -13.41 2.48
N PRO A 56 73.79 -12.06 2.55
CA PRO A 56 73.26 -11.11 3.57
C PRO A 56 73.08 -9.60 3.22
N ALA A 57 72.75 -8.78 4.26
CA ALA A 57 72.99 -7.32 4.44
C ALA A 57 72.19 -6.30 3.57
N ARG A 58 71.54 -5.23 4.10
CA ARG A 58 72.01 -4.05 4.90
C ARG A 58 73.00 -3.16 4.12
N LYS A 59 72.80 -1.84 3.92
CA LYS A 59 71.87 -0.79 4.44
C LYS A 59 71.26 0.02 3.24
N THR A 60 70.70 1.26 3.26
CA THR A 60 70.56 2.42 4.21
C THR A 60 69.30 3.26 3.92
N ASP A 61 68.70 3.81 4.97
CA ASP A 61 67.77 4.98 5.04
C ASP A 61 68.50 6.34 4.81
N PRO A 62 67.85 7.53 4.62
CA PRO A 62 66.58 7.93 5.25
C PRO A 62 65.58 8.88 4.50
N ASN A 63 64.54 9.28 5.26
CA ASN A 63 63.44 10.23 4.98
C ASN A 63 62.32 9.69 4.07
N THR A 64 61.03 9.79 4.41
CA THR A 64 60.34 10.54 5.49
C THR A 64 59.26 9.68 6.19
N ALA A 65 58.98 9.94 7.47
CA ALA A 65 57.99 9.27 8.33
C ALA A 65 57.14 10.35 9.07
N PRO A 66 55.97 10.07 9.70
CA PRO A 66 55.70 8.87 10.51
C PRO A 66 54.39 8.08 10.28
N ASP A 67 54.42 6.88 10.83
CA ASP A 67 53.37 6.08 11.51
C ASP A 67 52.20 6.81 12.19
N THR A 68 51.10 6.15 12.61
CA THR A 68 50.27 5.01 12.12
C THR A 68 49.01 4.92 13.03
N SER A 69 47.93 4.25 12.57
CA SER A 69 46.70 3.89 13.31
C SER A 69 45.80 5.06 13.76
N THR A 70 44.48 5.04 13.53
CA THR A 70 43.51 4.08 14.10
C THR A 70 42.29 3.87 13.15
N GLY A 71 41.27 3.11 13.58
CA GLY A 71 40.15 2.65 12.74
C GLY A 71 38.91 3.57 12.70
N ILE A 72 37.72 2.96 12.61
CA ILE A 72 36.40 3.55 12.26
C ILE A 72 36.28 3.77 10.73
N GLY A 73 35.17 3.44 10.06
CA GLY A 73 33.99 2.69 10.50
C GLY A 73 32.88 2.73 9.45
N THR A 74 32.61 1.61 8.77
CA THR A 74 31.64 1.55 7.67
C THR A 74 30.23 1.25 8.17
N GLY A 75 29.55 2.27 8.70
CA GLY A 75 28.09 2.24 8.84
C GLY A 75 27.44 2.33 7.47
N ILE A 76 26.60 1.35 7.13
CA ILE A 76 25.70 1.42 5.96
C ILE A 76 24.29 1.21 6.51
N ASP A 77 23.60 2.31 6.78
CA ASP A 77 22.21 2.25 7.22
C ASP A 77 21.35 1.58 6.15
N THR A 78 20.57 0.59 6.58
CA THR A 78 19.71 -0.22 5.71
C THR A 78 18.29 -0.25 6.24
N ASP A 79 17.63 0.91 6.19
CA ASP A 79 16.22 1.04 6.53
C ASP A 79 15.32 0.12 5.70
N ILE A 80 14.71 -0.86 6.36
CA ILE A 80 13.72 -1.77 5.77
C ILE A 80 12.33 -1.15 5.93
N GLY A 81 12.05 -0.13 5.11
CA GLY A 81 10.78 0.60 5.14
C GLY A 81 9.62 -0.14 4.47
N THR A 82 8.64 -0.59 5.24
CA THR A 82 7.29 -0.95 4.76
C THR A 82 6.40 0.30 4.64
N ALA A 83 5.59 0.36 3.59
CA ALA A 83 4.98 1.63 3.15
C ALA A 83 3.71 2.03 3.93
N THR A 84 3.91 2.55 5.16
CA THR A 84 2.96 3.43 5.89
C THR A 84 3.74 4.42 6.75
N ASP A 85 4.37 5.42 6.12
CA ASP A 85 5.15 6.46 6.81
C ASP A 85 4.20 7.45 7.55
N ILE A 86 4.08 7.30 8.87
CA ILE A 86 3.55 8.36 9.74
C ILE A 86 4.72 9.30 10.08
N GLY A 87 4.75 10.48 9.47
CA GLY A 87 5.91 11.37 9.46
C GLY A 87 6.50 11.71 10.84
N THR A 88 7.70 11.19 11.11
CA THR A 88 8.55 11.54 12.24
C THR A 88 9.43 12.74 11.88
N GLY A 89 9.17 13.91 12.49
CA GLY A 89 10.07 15.06 12.40
C GLY A 89 11.23 14.92 13.38
N THR A 90 12.46 14.80 12.89
CA THR A 90 13.68 14.84 13.71
C THR A 90 14.09 16.28 14.04
N GLY A 91 14.83 16.44 15.15
CA GLY A 91 15.13 17.74 15.74
C GLY A 91 16.30 18.49 15.10
N ILE A 92 16.42 19.75 15.50
CA ILE A 92 17.58 20.61 15.20
C ILE A 92 18.65 20.35 16.26
N ASP A 93 19.79 19.81 15.86
CA ASP A 93 20.99 19.85 16.70
C ASP A 93 21.64 21.24 16.62
N ALA A 94 22.22 21.68 17.74
CA ALA A 94 22.97 22.91 17.83
C ALA A 94 24.19 22.71 18.72
N ASP A 95 25.39 22.91 18.19
CA ASP A 95 26.56 23.24 19.01
C ASP A 95 27.47 24.28 18.31
N THR A 96 28.21 24.95 19.18
CA THR A 96 29.19 26.02 19.02
C THR A 96 30.47 25.56 18.29
N GLY A 97 31.39 26.43 17.85
CA GLY A 97 31.51 27.90 17.84
C GLY A 97 32.59 28.28 16.80
N THR A 98 33.43 29.33 16.86
CA THR A 98 33.67 30.44 17.81
C THR A 98 34.51 31.52 17.10
N GLU A 99 34.30 32.82 17.34
CA GLU A 99 35.32 33.90 17.24
C GLU A 99 34.79 35.14 18.03
N THR A 100 35.27 35.39 19.26
CA THR A 100 36.41 36.26 19.67
C THR A 100 36.10 37.76 19.88
N ASP A 101 35.80 38.08 21.14
CA ASP A 101 36.66 38.90 22.04
C ASP A 101 36.21 40.33 22.50
N ALA A 102 36.63 40.67 23.72
CA ALA A 102 36.75 41.96 24.42
C ALA A 102 35.53 42.93 24.54
N GLY A 103 35.13 43.26 25.79
CA GLY A 103 34.15 44.32 26.08
C GLY A 103 33.74 44.47 27.56
N THR A 104 34.62 45.02 28.40
CA THR A 104 34.50 45.11 29.88
C THR A 104 33.40 46.01 30.47
N GLU A 105 32.96 45.62 31.68
CA GLU A 105 32.70 46.45 32.89
C GLU A 105 31.31 47.01 33.28
N THR A 106 31.01 46.85 34.59
CA THR A 106 29.99 47.51 35.45
C THR A 106 28.49 47.27 35.19
N GLY A 107 27.59 47.28 36.18
CA GLY A 107 27.79 47.29 37.65
C GLY A 107 26.58 47.81 38.46
N ALA A 108 26.36 47.27 39.67
CA ALA A 108 25.40 47.70 40.72
C ALA A 108 23.88 47.43 40.43
N GLU A 109 23.09 46.79 41.33
CA GLU A 109 22.31 47.32 42.49
C GLU A 109 20.97 48.01 42.11
N THR A 110 19.87 48.01 42.89
CA THR A 110 19.50 47.39 44.20
C THR A 110 17.97 47.29 44.37
N GLY A 111 17.47 46.25 45.08
CA GLY A 111 16.25 46.25 45.94
C GLY A 111 14.87 46.69 45.41
N ALA A 112 13.79 46.74 46.22
CA ALA A 112 13.42 45.89 47.37
C ALA A 112 11.93 46.08 47.81
N THR A 113 11.18 44.97 47.93
CA THR A 113 9.98 44.76 48.79
C THR A 113 8.62 45.48 48.51
N PRO A 114 7.47 44.97 49.06
CA PRO A 114 6.06 45.34 48.73
C PRO A 114 5.42 46.18 49.89
N PRO A 115 4.09 46.18 50.25
CA PRO A 115 2.84 45.62 49.68
C PRO A 115 1.60 46.57 49.69
N GLY A 116 0.39 46.08 49.37
CA GLY A 116 -0.89 46.75 49.73
C GLY A 116 -2.11 46.35 48.88
N ALA A 117 -3.31 46.33 49.46
CA ALA A 117 -4.55 45.82 48.82
C ALA A 117 -5.66 46.89 48.63
N ALA A 118 -6.77 46.47 47.98
CA ALA A 118 -8.08 47.13 47.78
C ALA A 118 -8.34 47.89 46.45
N GLY A 119 -9.61 47.82 45.96
CA GLY A 119 -10.18 48.57 44.81
C GLY A 119 -11.28 49.55 45.28
N PRO A 120 -12.39 49.83 44.54
CA PRO A 120 -12.84 49.32 43.22
C PRO A 120 -13.39 50.40 42.23
N HIS A 121 -13.96 49.97 41.07
CA HIS A 121 -14.75 50.75 40.06
C HIS A 121 -13.99 51.82 39.23
N ALA A 122 -14.34 52.19 37.98
CA ALA A 122 -15.24 51.67 36.91
C ALA A 122 -14.69 52.17 35.53
N ILE A 123 -15.21 51.88 34.32
CA ILE A 123 -16.42 52.45 33.65
C ILE A 123 -16.63 51.77 32.25
N THR A 124 -17.89 51.41 31.93
CA THR A 124 -18.64 51.16 30.64
C THR A 124 -17.94 51.08 29.24
N PRO A 125 -18.52 50.42 28.19
CA PRO A 125 -19.98 50.23 27.94
C PRO A 125 -20.50 48.89 27.35
N HIS A 126 -21.84 48.76 27.34
CA HIS A 126 -22.66 47.72 26.67
C HIS A 126 -24.02 48.32 26.22
N ALA A 127 -24.56 47.94 25.05
CA ALA A 127 -25.96 47.51 24.78
C ALA A 127 -26.18 47.22 23.26
N VAL A 128 -26.70 46.08 22.75
CA VAL A 128 -28.06 45.41 22.73
C VAL A 128 -29.16 46.10 21.86
N PRO A 129 -30.26 45.43 21.39
CA PRO A 129 -30.49 45.10 19.97
C PRO A 129 -31.81 45.68 19.37
N LEU A 130 -32.28 45.23 18.18
CA LEU A 130 -33.67 44.72 17.93
C LEU A 130 -34.00 44.35 16.44
N THR A 131 -35.29 44.02 16.21
CA THR A 131 -35.97 43.21 15.19
C THR A 131 -36.43 43.92 13.88
N GLU A 132 -37.16 43.13 13.06
CA GLU A 132 -37.88 43.41 11.80
C GLU A 132 -38.69 44.73 11.70
N GLY A 133 -38.93 45.18 10.45
CA GLY A 133 -39.92 46.21 10.10
C GLY A 133 -39.98 46.47 8.59
N ALA A 134 -41.16 46.79 8.04
CA ALA A 134 -41.40 46.99 6.60
C ALA A 134 -42.15 48.31 6.30
N LEU A 135 -42.40 48.57 5.00
CA LEU A 135 -43.22 49.66 4.40
C LEU A 135 -42.51 51.03 4.25
N ALA A 136 -42.84 51.92 3.27
CA ALA A 136 -43.45 51.80 1.93
C ALA A 136 -43.44 53.19 1.20
N ILE A 137 -44.11 53.27 0.02
CA ILE A 137 -44.83 54.45 -0.55
C ILE A 137 -44.10 55.44 -1.53
N HIS A 138 -44.51 55.33 -2.82
CA HIS A 138 -44.76 56.38 -3.86
C HIS A 138 -43.59 57.10 -4.60
N GLY A 139 -43.85 57.47 -5.88
CA GLY A 139 -42.89 58.25 -6.70
C GLY A 139 -43.08 58.35 -8.24
N THR A 140 -44.15 57.80 -8.83
CA THR A 140 -44.86 58.23 -10.08
C THR A 140 -44.20 59.13 -11.17
N ARG A 141 -44.42 58.76 -12.46
CA ARG A 141 -44.45 59.59 -13.72
C ARG A 141 -43.10 60.04 -14.35
N ASP A 142 -42.95 60.26 -15.67
CA ASP A 142 -43.81 60.07 -16.87
C ASP A 142 -42.98 60.02 -18.21
N THR A 143 -43.57 59.44 -19.28
CA THR A 143 -43.45 59.73 -20.75
C THR A 143 -42.11 59.89 -21.54
N ASP A 144 -41.94 59.09 -22.62
CA ASP A 144 -41.80 59.45 -24.09
C ASP A 144 -40.82 60.54 -24.61
N HIS A 145 -40.26 60.57 -25.85
CA HIS A 145 -40.06 59.64 -27.01
C HIS A 145 -38.96 60.24 -27.98
N ASP A 146 -38.70 59.63 -29.16
CA ASP A 146 -37.94 60.16 -30.34
C ASP A 146 -36.41 60.47 -30.20
N GLY A 147 -35.56 60.51 -31.25
CA GLY A 147 -35.80 60.21 -32.69
C GLY A 147 -34.73 60.64 -33.74
N ARG A 148 -33.45 60.22 -33.66
CA ARG A 148 -32.40 60.29 -34.76
C ARG A 148 -31.96 61.75 -35.19
N PRO A 149 -31.07 62.02 -36.21
CA PRO A 149 -30.32 61.16 -37.17
C PRO A 149 -28.82 61.52 -37.49
N ALA A 150 -28.20 60.71 -38.38
CA ALA A 150 -27.19 61.05 -39.42
C ALA A 150 -25.73 61.51 -39.07
N SER A 151 -24.68 61.31 -39.91
CA SER A 151 -24.43 60.34 -41.01
C SER A 151 -22.99 60.37 -41.62
N GLN A 152 -22.42 59.19 -41.93
CA GLN A 152 -21.62 58.86 -43.16
C GLN A 152 -20.20 59.46 -43.38
N PRO A 153 -19.36 58.98 -44.36
CA PRO A 153 -19.67 58.22 -45.60
C PRO A 153 -19.00 56.83 -45.81
N THR A 154 -18.10 56.67 -46.81
CA THR A 154 -17.71 55.41 -47.53
C THR A 154 -16.22 55.46 -47.94
N ILE A 155 -15.53 54.57 -48.69
CA ILE A 155 -15.74 53.69 -49.88
C ILE A 155 -14.73 52.49 -49.78
N GLY A 156 -14.88 51.28 -50.35
CA GLY A 156 -15.91 50.65 -51.21
C GLY A 156 -15.46 49.28 -51.79
N SER A 157 -16.13 48.77 -52.82
CA SER A 157 -16.11 47.34 -53.24
C SER A 157 -15.86 47.08 -54.74
N ILE A 158 -15.27 45.92 -55.10
CA ILE A 158 -15.35 45.28 -56.44
C ILE A 158 -15.59 43.76 -56.28
N ALA A 159 -16.26 43.12 -57.25
CA ALA A 159 -16.73 41.73 -57.20
C ALA A 159 -16.03 40.78 -58.21
N ALA A 160 -16.19 39.46 -58.04
CA ALA A 160 -15.76 38.42 -58.99
C ALA A 160 -16.74 37.23 -59.05
N HIS A 161 -16.67 36.44 -60.14
CA HIS A 161 -17.73 35.55 -60.62
C HIS A 161 -17.90 34.17 -59.93
N ARG A 162 -19.09 33.59 -60.05
CA ARG A 162 -19.29 32.14 -60.11
C ARG A 162 -18.89 31.59 -61.50
N PRO A 163 -18.06 30.54 -61.59
CA PRO A 163 -17.99 29.66 -62.76
C PRO A 163 -19.03 28.51 -62.67
N HIS A 164 -19.13 27.70 -63.72
CA HIS A 164 -20.14 26.65 -63.87
C HIS A 164 -19.78 25.33 -63.17
N ALA A 165 -20.80 24.51 -62.91
CA ALA A 165 -20.63 23.12 -62.50
C ALA A 165 -19.99 22.27 -63.62
N VAL A 166 -19.06 21.40 -63.24
CA VAL A 166 -18.54 20.30 -64.05
C VAL A 166 -18.76 19.01 -63.24
N GLY A 167 -19.32 17.98 -63.87
CA GLY A 167 -19.66 16.73 -63.18
C GLY A 167 -18.42 15.93 -62.79
N VAL A 168 -18.36 15.50 -61.53
CA VAL A 168 -17.43 14.48 -61.05
C VAL A 168 -18.10 13.10 -61.26
N PRO A 169 -17.40 12.09 -61.80
CA PRO A 169 -17.97 10.75 -61.97
C PRO A 169 -18.24 10.08 -60.61
N PRO A 170 -19.15 9.08 -60.54
CA PRO A 170 -19.47 8.40 -59.30
C PRO A 170 -18.24 7.66 -58.74
N VAL A 171 -17.91 7.95 -57.49
CA VAL A 171 -17.04 7.10 -56.66
C VAL A 171 -17.87 5.86 -56.26
N PRO A 172 -17.28 4.65 -56.23
CA PRO A 172 -18.00 3.46 -55.76
C PRO A 172 -18.52 3.61 -54.33
N GLU A 173 -19.63 2.96 -54.04
CA GLU A 173 -20.24 2.94 -52.71
C GLU A 173 -19.26 2.38 -51.67
N LEU A 174 -18.94 3.19 -50.66
CA LEU A 174 -18.31 2.72 -49.42
C LEU A 174 -19.41 2.26 -48.45
N GLU A 175 -19.04 1.33 -47.58
CA GLU A 175 -19.97 0.58 -46.73
C GLU A 175 -20.64 1.45 -45.63
N PRO A 176 -21.80 1.05 -45.07
CA PRO A 176 -22.65 1.93 -44.26
C PRO A 176 -22.07 2.36 -42.89
N ASP A 177 -22.70 3.38 -42.30
CA ASP A 177 -22.41 3.91 -40.97
C ASP A 177 -22.33 2.83 -39.87
N ILE A 178 -21.29 2.92 -39.04
CA ILE A 178 -20.98 1.94 -37.98
C ILE A 178 -21.76 2.22 -36.67
N ASP A 179 -22.39 3.39 -36.54
CA ASP A 179 -23.19 3.77 -35.36
C ASP A 179 -24.64 3.21 -35.37
N ALA A 180 -25.03 2.46 -36.41
CA ALA A 180 -26.42 2.08 -36.68
C ALA A 180 -26.80 0.61 -36.37
N ASP A 181 -26.14 -0.04 -35.40
CA ASP A 181 -26.47 -1.43 -35.00
C ASP A 181 -26.27 -1.73 -33.49
N LEU A 182 -26.35 -0.70 -32.63
CA LEU A 182 -26.19 -0.85 -31.16
C LEU A 182 -27.25 -1.76 -30.53
N ASP A 183 -28.51 -1.71 -31.01
CA ASP A 183 -29.59 -2.57 -30.53
C ASP A 183 -29.45 -4.05 -30.99
N ALA A 184 -28.62 -4.33 -32.00
CA ALA A 184 -28.46 -5.69 -32.53
C ALA A 184 -27.60 -6.60 -31.64
N TYR A 185 -26.66 -6.03 -30.87
CA TYR A 185 -25.75 -6.82 -30.03
C TYR A 185 -26.38 -7.33 -28.72
N GLU A 186 -27.51 -6.75 -28.28
CA GLU A 186 -28.33 -7.32 -27.20
C GLU A 186 -29.33 -8.39 -27.70
N ALA A 187 -29.45 -8.59 -29.03
CA ALA A 187 -30.52 -9.38 -29.64
C ALA A 187 -30.08 -10.69 -30.36
N GLN A 188 -28.78 -11.02 -30.41
CA GLN A 188 -28.27 -12.18 -31.19
C GLN A 188 -27.37 -13.19 -30.44
N ASP A 189 -27.69 -13.50 -29.18
CA ASP A 189 -27.60 -14.88 -28.65
C ASP A 189 -28.44 -14.96 -27.36
N GLY A 190 -29.65 -15.52 -27.47
CA GLY A 190 -30.70 -15.44 -26.44
C GLY A 190 -30.49 -16.37 -25.24
N ASP A 191 -29.46 -16.13 -24.45
CA ASP A 191 -29.01 -17.04 -23.39
C ASP A 191 -28.71 -16.29 -22.07
N GLU A 192 -29.77 -16.04 -21.29
CA GLU A 192 -29.73 -15.28 -20.03
C GLU A 192 -28.80 -15.93 -19.00
N LEU A 193 -27.79 -15.18 -18.54
CA LEU A 193 -26.86 -15.69 -17.53
C LEU A 193 -27.52 -15.79 -16.15
N PRO A 194 -27.31 -16.88 -15.39
CA PRO A 194 -28.05 -17.16 -14.17
C PRO A 194 -27.88 -16.10 -13.08
N GLN A 195 -28.91 -15.94 -12.25
CA GLN A 195 -28.84 -15.13 -11.04
C GLN A 195 -27.89 -15.78 -10.00
N GLY A 196 -27.26 -14.99 -9.13
CA GLY A 196 -26.30 -15.52 -8.14
C GLY A 196 -24.97 -16.03 -8.73
N ARG A 197 -24.62 -15.57 -9.95
CA ARG A 197 -23.38 -15.94 -10.65
C ARG A 197 -22.12 -15.26 -10.13
N PHE A 198 -22.23 -14.20 -9.32
CA PHE A 198 -21.08 -13.46 -8.79
C PHE A 198 -20.78 -13.86 -7.33
N LEU A 199 -19.49 -14.01 -7.01
CA LEU A 199 -19.02 -14.13 -5.63
C LEU A 199 -19.02 -12.76 -4.94
N ASP A 200 -19.13 -12.77 -3.61
CA ASP A 200 -19.15 -11.52 -2.85
C ASP A 200 -17.78 -10.85 -2.76
N ARG A 201 -17.76 -9.57 -3.10
CA ARG A 201 -16.56 -8.72 -3.18
C ARG A 201 -15.86 -8.53 -1.85
N GLU A 202 -16.61 -8.41 -0.76
CA GLU A 202 -16.07 -8.14 0.57
C GLU A 202 -15.67 -9.45 1.28
N ARG A 203 -16.42 -10.56 1.10
CA ARG A 203 -15.95 -11.92 1.43
C ARG A 203 -14.63 -12.24 0.71
N SER A 204 -14.55 -11.93 -0.58
CA SER A 204 -13.38 -12.20 -1.41
C SER A 204 -12.16 -11.35 -1.04
N TRP A 205 -12.36 -10.16 -0.45
CA TRP A 205 -11.26 -9.41 0.18
C TRP A 205 -10.77 -10.09 1.47
N LEU A 206 -11.68 -10.55 2.35
CA LEU A 206 -11.29 -11.26 3.56
C LEU A 206 -10.53 -12.56 3.23
N ALA A 207 -10.98 -13.28 2.20
CA ALA A 207 -10.29 -14.44 1.66
C ALA A 207 -8.95 -14.11 0.95
N PHE A 208 -8.66 -12.85 0.59
CA PHE A 208 -7.30 -12.42 0.22
C PHE A 208 -6.42 -12.27 1.45
N ASN A 209 -6.90 -11.60 2.51
CA ASN A 209 -6.08 -11.42 3.71
C ASN A 209 -5.86 -12.75 4.46
N GLU A 210 -6.80 -13.69 4.39
CA GLU A 210 -6.62 -15.06 4.85
C GLU A 210 -5.43 -15.76 4.19
N ARG A 211 -5.26 -15.63 2.87
CA ARG A 211 -4.11 -16.18 2.14
C ARG A 211 -2.78 -15.47 2.46
N VAL A 212 -2.83 -14.28 3.09
CA VAL A 212 -1.66 -13.61 3.68
C VAL A 212 -1.35 -14.19 5.06
N LEU A 213 -2.37 -14.50 5.88
CA LEU A 213 -2.19 -15.21 7.15
C LEU A 213 -1.62 -16.62 6.93
N GLU A 214 -2.06 -17.34 5.90
CA GLU A 214 -1.52 -18.65 5.51
C GLU A 214 -0.01 -18.62 5.18
N LEU A 215 0.57 -17.46 4.84
CA LEU A 215 2.02 -17.31 4.65
C LEU A 215 2.79 -17.11 5.97
N ALA A 216 2.12 -16.62 7.01
CA ALA A 216 2.63 -16.63 8.39
C ALA A 216 2.45 -18.00 9.04
N GLU A 217 1.35 -18.71 8.76
CA GLU A 217 1.08 -20.07 9.24
C GLU A 217 2.00 -21.12 8.58
N ASP A 218 2.68 -20.82 7.47
CA ASP A 218 3.57 -21.74 6.74
C ASP A 218 5.01 -21.81 7.33
N PRO A 219 5.48 -22.98 7.83
CA PRO A 219 6.85 -23.16 8.31
C PRO A 219 7.92 -23.12 7.20
N ALA A 220 7.55 -23.22 5.92
CA ALA A 220 8.48 -23.04 4.80
C ALA A 220 8.80 -21.57 4.50
N THR A 221 8.04 -20.63 5.06
CA THR A 221 8.37 -19.19 5.05
C THR A 221 9.46 -18.90 6.10
N PRO A 222 10.55 -18.15 5.78
CA PRO A 222 11.57 -17.81 6.76
C PRO A 222 11.00 -17.02 7.95
N LEU A 223 11.49 -17.28 9.17
CA LEU A 223 10.82 -16.89 10.41
C LEU A 223 10.54 -15.38 10.57
N LEU A 224 11.48 -14.50 10.20
CA LEU A 224 11.23 -13.05 10.24
C LEU A 224 10.24 -12.59 9.16
N GLU A 225 10.12 -13.34 8.07
CA GLU A 225 9.10 -13.10 7.04
C GLU A 225 7.72 -13.57 7.50
N ARG A 226 7.63 -14.64 8.32
CA ARG A 226 6.39 -15.03 9.02
C ARG A 226 5.90 -13.91 9.94
N ALA A 227 6.82 -13.30 10.71
CA ALA A 227 6.53 -12.11 11.52
C ALA A 227 6.09 -10.90 10.67
N ASN A 228 6.73 -10.67 9.52
CA ASN A 228 6.27 -9.66 8.55
C ASN A 228 4.85 -9.96 8.05
N PHE A 229 4.49 -11.20 7.72
CA PHE A 229 3.13 -11.54 7.27
C PHE A 229 2.07 -11.38 8.35
N LEU A 230 2.38 -11.62 9.63
CA LEU A 230 1.49 -11.26 10.75
C LEU A 230 1.24 -9.75 10.83
N ALA A 231 2.27 -8.92 10.61
CA ALA A 231 2.14 -7.46 10.58
C ALA A 231 1.37 -6.94 9.35
N ILE A 232 1.63 -7.53 8.17
CA ILE A 232 0.91 -7.23 6.92
C ILE A 232 -0.58 -7.59 7.05
N PHE A 233 -0.90 -8.76 7.62
CA PHE A 233 -2.29 -9.16 7.86
C PHE A 233 -3.04 -8.13 8.72
N ALA A 234 -2.42 -7.66 9.80
CA ALA A 234 -3.01 -6.66 10.69
C ALA A 234 -3.22 -5.31 9.97
N SER A 235 -2.20 -4.81 9.27
CA SER A 235 -2.26 -3.53 8.54
C SER A 235 -3.28 -3.54 7.39
N ASN A 236 -3.34 -4.64 6.62
CA ASN A 236 -4.38 -4.86 5.61
C ASN A 236 -5.78 -4.81 6.23
N LEU A 237 -5.97 -5.46 7.39
CA LEU A 237 -7.26 -5.52 8.07
C LEU A 237 -7.66 -4.15 8.64
N ASP A 238 -6.69 -3.36 9.10
CA ASP A 238 -6.91 -1.95 9.47
C ASP A 238 -7.48 -1.15 8.29
N GLU A 239 -6.86 -1.16 7.10
CA GLU A 239 -7.42 -0.47 5.91
C GLU A 239 -8.85 -0.94 5.59
N PHE A 240 -9.10 -2.24 5.65
CA PHE A 240 -10.42 -2.82 5.38
C PHE A 240 -11.50 -2.29 6.33
N PHE A 241 -11.21 -2.19 7.63
CA PHE A 241 -12.14 -1.58 8.57
C PHE A 241 -12.28 -0.06 8.35
N MET A 242 -11.16 0.66 8.24
CA MET A 242 -11.14 2.11 8.07
C MET A 242 -11.87 2.61 6.82
N VAL A 243 -11.89 1.81 5.75
CA VAL A 243 -12.47 2.19 4.45
C VAL A 243 -13.75 1.41 4.14
N ARG A 244 -13.71 0.06 4.12
CA ARG A 244 -14.81 -0.74 3.56
C ARG A 244 -15.94 -0.93 4.55
N VAL A 245 -15.62 -1.31 5.79
CA VAL A 245 -16.64 -1.45 6.86
C VAL A 245 -17.25 -0.07 7.16
N ALA A 246 -16.44 0.98 7.15
CA ALA A 246 -16.91 2.37 7.25
C ALA A 246 -17.91 2.76 6.13
N GLY A 247 -17.53 2.57 4.85
CA GLY A 247 -18.40 2.86 3.71
C GLY A 247 -19.69 2.03 3.69
N LEU A 248 -19.60 0.76 4.11
CA LEU A 248 -20.76 -0.14 4.22
C LEU A 248 -21.71 0.33 5.34
N LYS A 249 -21.20 0.64 6.53
CA LYS A 249 -21.99 1.26 7.63
C LYS A 249 -22.66 2.55 7.18
N ARG A 250 -21.96 3.42 6.44
CA ARG A 250 -22.52 4.68 5.92
C ARG A 250 -23.67 4.44 4.95
N ARG A 251 -23.53 3.52 3.97
CA ARG A 251 -24.63 3.15 3.05
C ARG A 251 -25.86 2.59 3.77
N ILE A 252 -25.66 1.82 4.84
CA ILE A 252 -26.76 1.31 5.68
C ILE A 252 -27.45 2.46 6.43
N HIS A 253 -26.69 3.44 6.93
CA HIS A 253 -27.22 4.58 7.68
C HIS A 253 -27.95 5.60 6.79
N THR A 254 -27.45 5.87 5.57
CA THR A 254 -28.09 6.80 4.62
C THR A 254 -29.26 6.20 3.85
N GLY A 255 -29.58 4.91 4.08
CA GLY A 255 -30.66 4.21 3.37
C GLY A 255 -30.34 3.84 1.92
N VAL A 256 -29.12 4.08 1.43
CA VAL A 256 -28.65 3.74 0.07
C VAL A 256 -28.27 2.24 0.00
N ALA A 257 -29.23 1.42 0.40
CA ALA A 257 -29.10 -0.01 0.63
C ALA A 257 -29.37 -0.84 -0.65
N THR A 258 -28.68 -0.52 -1.74
CA THR A 258 -28.66 -1.38 -2.93
C THR A 258 -27.99 -2.72 -2.62
N ARG A 259 -28.59 -3.82 -3.10
CA ARG A 259 -27.95 -5.15 -3.07
C ARG A 259 -26.63 -5.12 -3.86
N SER A 260 -25.67 -5.95 -3.46
CA SER A 260 -24.46 -6.22 -4.22
C SER A 260 -24.73 -7.08 -5.45
N ALA A 261 -23.76 -7.19 -6.38
CA ALA A 261 -23.84 -8.12 -7.51
C ALA A 261 -23.92 -9.59 -7.08
N SER A 262 -23.37 -9.94 -5.90
CA SER A 262 -23.56 -11.24 -5.23
C SER A 262 -24.99 -11.49 -4.73
N GLY A 263 -25.88 -10.49 -4.85
CA GLY A 263 -27.28 -10.54 -4.42
C GLY A 263 -27.52 -10.22 -2.95
N LEU A 264 -26.48 -10.06 -2.14
CA LEU A 264 -26.61 -9.80 -0.69
C LEU A 264 -27.04 -8.36 -0.39
N GLN A 265 -27.80 -8.18 0.70
CA GLN A 265 -28.04 -6.88 1.31
C GLN A 265 -26.79 -6.38 2.05
N PRO A 266 -26.58 -5.05 2.14
CA PRO A 266 -25.48 -4.48 2.93
C PRO A 266 -25.40 -4.96 4.39
N ARG A 267 -26.51 -5.33 5.02
CA ARG A 267 -26.52 -5.91 6.38
C ARG A 267 -26.02 -7.36 6.40
N GLU A 268 -26.48 -8.20 5.47
CA GLU A 268 -26.03 -9.58 5.30
C GLU A 268 -24.51 -9.63 5.04
N VAL A 269 -23.97 -8.68 4.25
CA VAL A 269 -22.52 -8.51 4.04
C VAL A 269 -21.80 -8.07 5.32
N LEU A 270 -22.37 -7.16 6.12
CA LEU A 270 -21.76 -6.69 7.37
C LEU A 270 -21.72 -7.79 8.44
N GLU A 271 -22.77 -8.60 8.54
CA GLU A 271 -22.84 -9.77 9.42
C GLU A 271 -21.83 -10.85 9.01
N LEU A 272 -21.71 -11.13 7.70
CA LEU A 272 -20.67 -12.03 7.15
C LEU A 272 -19.26 -11.53 7.48
N ILE A 273 -19.02 -10.22 7.34
CA ILE A 273 -17.74 -9.60 7.72
C ILE A 273 -17.48 -9.86 9.21
N TRP A 274 -18.41 -9.48 10.09
CA TRP A 274 -18.26 -9.61 11.55
C TRP A 274 -18.07 -11.05 12.05
N HIS A 275 -18.57 -12.05 11.32
CA HIS A 275 -18.26 -13.45 11.59
C HIS A 275 -16.83 -13.78 11.17
N ARG A 276 -16.49 -13.55 9.89
CA ARG A 276 -15.21 -14.00 9.32
C ARG A 276 -14.00 -13.25 9.87
N THR A 277 -14.14 -11.98 10.25
CA THR A 277 -13.07 -11.23 10.91
C THR A 277 -12.73 -11.79 12.29
N ARG A 278 -13.72 -12.26 13.06
CA ARG A 278 -13.46 -12.90 14.36
C ARG A 278 -12.65 -14.18 14.21
N GLU A 279 -13.03 -15.06 13.27
CA GLU A 279 -12.30 -16.30 12.97
C GLU A 279 -10.85 -16.02 12.56
N LEU A 280 -10.63 -15.06 11.66
CA LEU A 280 -9.30 -14.73 11.15
C LEU A 280 -8.44 -14.00 12.19
N MET A 281 -9.01 -13.13 13.03
CA MET A 281 -8.26 -12.45 14.10
C MET A 281 -7.91 -13.42 15.24
N ALA A 282 -8.76 -14.42 15.54
CA ALA A 282 -8.43 -15.48 16.48
C ALA A 282 -7.28 -16.38 15.96
N ARG A 283 -7.31 -16.79 14.68
CA ARG A 283 -6.19 -17.50 14.03
C ARG A 283 -4.90 -16.69 14.04
N HIS A 284 -4.98 -15.39 13.72
CA HIS A 284 -3.84 -14.47 13.70
C HIS A 284 -3.15 -14.33 15.07
N ALA A 285 -3.94 -14.18 16.14
CA ALA A 285 -3.41 -14.14 17.50
C ALA A 285 -2.81 -15.50 17.92
N ALA A 286 -3.47 -16.62 17.60
CA ALA A 286 -2.97 -17.96 17.87
C ALA A 286 -1.64 -18.26 17.13
N CYS A 287 -1.55 -17.93 15.84
CA CYS A 287 -0.34 -18.11 15.02
C CYS A 287 0.87 -17.35 15.61
N TYR A 288 0.64 -16.19 16.23
CA TYR A 288 1.69 -15.50 16.99
C TYR A 288 2.03 -16.25 18.29
N GLN A 289 1.03 -16.60 19.11
CA GLN A 289 1.24 -17.11 20.47
C GLN A 289 1.75 -18.55 20.54
N THR A 290 1.32 -19.44 19.64
CA THR A 290 1.60 -20.89 19.72
C THR A 290 2.64 -21.38 18.72
N ASP A 291 3.16 -20.50 17.85
CA ASP A 291 4.07 -20.87 16.77
C ASP A 291 5.15 -19.80 16.55
N VAL A 292 4.83 -18.64 15.98
CA VAL A 292 5.85 -17.65 15.56
C VAL A 292 6.60 -17.05 16.75
N GLY A 293 5.91 -16.71 17.85
CA GLY A 293 6.54 -16.22 19.08
C GLY A 293 7.48 -17.23 19.75
N PRO A 294 7.03 -18.49 19.99
CA PRO A 294 7.90 -19.57 20.44
C PRO A 294 9.11 -19.82 19.52
N ALA A 295 8.90 -19.88 18.19
CA ALA A 295 10.00 -20.09 17.23
C ALA A 295 11.01 -18.93 17.23
N LEU A 296 10.57 -17.68 17.43
CA LEU A 296 11.46 -16.54 17.62
C LEU A 296 12.30 -16.70 18.89
N ALA A 297 11.71 -17.18 19.99
CA ALA A 297 12.41 -17.43 21.23
C ALA A 297 13.45 -18.57 21.12
N ASP A 298 13.18 -19.63 20.35
CA ASP A 298 14.16 -20.69 20.06
C ASP A 298 15.35 -20.16 19.24
N GLU A 299 15.12 -19.17 18.36
CA GLU A 299 16.14 -18.41 17.63
C GLU A 299 16.77 -17.26 18.45
N GLY A 300 16.48 -17.17 19.75
CA GLY A 300 17.05 -16.18 20.68
C GLY A 300 16.44 -14.78 20.61
N ILE A 301 15.34 -14.59 19.86
CA ILE A 301 14.58 -13.35 19.74
C ILE A 301 13.35 -13.44 20.65
N HIS A 302 13.47 -12.95 21.89
CA HIS A 302 12.42 -13.10 22.89
C HIS A 302 11.54 -11.85 22.96
N LEU A 303 10.24 -11.98 22.67
CA LEU A 303 9.24 -10.96 22.98
C LEU A 303 8.60 -11.32 24.33
N VAL A 304 8.92 -10.56 25.36
CA VAL A 304 8.63 -10.87 26.78
C VAL A 304 7.72 -9.80 27.41
N ARG A 305 6.90 -10.22 28.37
CA ARG A 305 6.07 -9.30 29.20
C ARG A 305 6.89 -8.70 30.34
N TRP A 306 6.45 -7.58 30.92
CA TRP A 306 7.22 -6.92 32.01
C TRP A 306 7.62 -7.86 33.16
N ARG A 307 6.77 -8.83 33.51
CA ARG A 307 6.99 -9.81 34.60
C ARG A 307 8.06 -10.86 34.31
N GLU A 308 8.52 -10.98 33.06
CA GLU A 308 9.54 -11.93 32.60
C GLU A 308 10.92 -11.24 32.43
N LEU A 309 11.01 -9.96 32.78
CA LEU A 309 12.23 -9.18 32.82
C LEU A 309 12.98 -9.41 34.14
N THR A 310 14.30 -9.56 34.05
CA THR A 310 15.17 -9.56 35.22
C THR A 310 15.19 -8.18 35.90
N GLU A 311 15.53 -8.12 37.18
CA GLU A 311 15.59 -6.87 37.97
C GLU A 311 16.42 -5.78 37.26
N LYS A 312 17.56 -6.15 36.66
CA LYS A 312 18.43 -5.23 35.90
C LYS A 312 17.82 -4.71 34.60
N GLU A 313 17.03 -5.54 33.92
CA GLU A 313 16.28 -5.13 32.73
C GLU A 313 15.19 -4.12 33.12
N GLN A 314 14.48 -4.41 34.22
CA GLN A 314 13.48 -3.50 34.81
C GLN A 314 14.12 -2.18 35.24
N GLU A 315 15.19 -2.17 36.03
CA GLU A 315 15.95 -0.96 36.45
C GLU A 315 16.31 -0.07 35.26
N ARG A 316 16.89 -0.65 34.19
CA ARG A 316 17.29 0.09 32.99
C ARG A 316 16.06 0.65 32.24
N LEU A 317 14.96 -0.10 32.18
CA LEU A 317 13.71 0.35 31.55
C LEU A 317 12.96 1.39 32.39
N THR A 318 13.07 1.35 33.72
CA THR A 318 12.59 2.41 34.63
C THR A 318 13.37 3.70 34.43
N ALA A 319 14.71 3.62 34.27
CA ALA A 319 15.52 4.79 33.92
C ALA A 319 15.13 5.37 32.56
N LEU A 320 14.99 4.53 31.53
CA LEU A 320 14.49 4.92 30.21
C LEU A 320 13.10 5.54 30.27
N PHE A 321 12.19 4.96 31.06
CA PHE A 321 10.84 5.46 31.25
C PHE A 321 10.86 6.88 31.81
N LYS A 322 11.56 7.12 32.93
CA LYS A 322 11.58 8.43 33.59
C LYS A 322 12.31 9.51 32.78
N GLN A 323 13.26 9.13 31.90
CA GLN A 323 14.01 10.07 31.07
C GLN A 323 13.35 10.39 29.72
N GLN A 324 12.74 9.41 29.05
CA GLN A 324 12.32 9.54 27.64
C GLN A 324 10.83 9.25 27.39
N ILE A 325 10.21 8.36 28.17
CA ILE A 325 8.82 7.94 27.94
C ILE A 325 7.85 8.85 28.72
N PHE A 326 8.05 8.98 30.04
CA PHE A 326 7.22 9.77 30.94
C PHE A 326 7.00 11.23 30.46
N PRO A 327 8.01 11.98 29.97
CA PRO A 327 7.81 13.36 29.51
C PRO A 327 6.89 13.52 28.30
N VAL A 328 6.62 12.46 27.53
CA VAL A 328 5.70 12.48 26.38
C VAL A 328 4.36 11.78 26.65
N LEU A 329 4.11 11.36 27.89
CA LEU A 329 2.82 10.83 28.32
C LEU A 329 1.94 11.94 28.87
N THR A 330 0.62 11.79 28.69
CA THR A 330 -0.38 12.65 29.33
C THR A 330 -1.59 11.78 29.69
N PRO A 331 -1.82 11.50 30.98
CA PRO A 331 -3.02 10.79 31.42
C PRO A 331 -4.23 11.70 31.27
N LEU A 332 -5.31 11.19 30.69
CA LEU A 332 -6.58 11.90 30.54
C LEU A 332 -7.63 11.24 31.45
N ALA A 333 -7.94 11.89 32.57
CA ALA A 333 -9.03 11.48 33.47
C ALA A 333 -10.41 11.67 32.81
N VAL A 334 -11.39 10.89 33.26
CA VAL A 334 -12.80 10.99 32.84
C VAL A 334 -13.70 11.06 34.07
N ASP A 335 -14.47 12.15 34.16
CA ASP A 335 -15.39 12.45 35.25
C ASP A 335 -16.48 13.45 34.76
N PRO A 336 -17.45 13.90 35.60
CA PRO A 336 -18.51 14.80 35.15
C PRO A 336 -18.07 16.20 34.67
N ALA A 337 -16.84 16.64 34.97
CA ALA A 337 -16.23 17.86 34.44
C ALA A 337 -15.30 17.57 33.24
N HIS A 338 -14.69 16.38 33.19
CA HIS A 338 -13.80 15.93 32.13
C HIS A 338 -14.47 14.82 31.27
N PRO A 339 -15.19 15.18 30.18
CA PRO A 339 -15.88 14.19 29.35
C PRO A 339 -14.91 13.25 28.64
N PHE A 340 -15.40 12.06 28.27
CA PHE A 340 -14.56 11.00 27.69
C PHE A 340 -13.76 11.49 26.46
N PRO A 341 -12.42 11.34 26.45
CA PRO A 341 -11.56 12.00 25.49
C PRO A 341 -11.64 11.40 24.08
N TYR A 342 -11.28 12.21 23.09
CA TYR A 342 -11.14 11.72 21.73
C TYR A 342 -9.99 10.70 21.60
N ILE A 343 -10.32 9.45 21.27
CA ILE A 343 -9.35 8.39 20.98
C ILE A 343 -9.03 8.38 19.48
N SER A 344 -7.77 8.57 19.12
CA SER A 344 -7.28 8.56 17.73
C SER A 344 -7.48 7.19 17.07
N GLY A 345 -7.74 7.19 15.75
CA GLY A 345 -7.70 5.96 14.94
C GLY A 345 -6.35 5.24 15.06
N LEU A 346 -6.39 3.91 15.02
CA LEU A 346 -5.26 2.96 15.15
C LEU A 346 -4.39 3.08 16.42
N SER A 347 -4.70 4.01 17.33
CA SER A 347 -3.92 4.16 18.56
C SER A 347 -4.18 3.01 19.53
N LEU A 348 -3.10 2.46 20.07
CA LEU A 348 -3.10 1.62 21.27
C LEU A 348 -3.17 2.51 22.52
N ASN A 349 -3.96 2.09 23.50
CA ASN A 349 -4.27 2.87 24.70
C ASN A 349 -4.38 1.94 25.92
N LEU A 350 -4.02 2.45 27.09
CA LEU A 350 -4.35 1.86 28.38
C LEU A 350 -5.64 2.48 28.89
N ALA A 351 -6.63 1.64 29.19
CA ALA A 351 -7.78 1.97 30.03
C ALA A 351 -7.39 1.69 31.48
N VAL A 352 -7.20 2.74 32.29
CA VAL A 352 -6.74 2.65 33.68
C VAL A 352 -7.89 3.00 34.62
N VAL A 353 -8.01 2.25 35.71
CA VAL A 353 -8.97 2.53 36.79
C VAL A 353 -8.18 2.85 38.05
N VAL A 354 -8.41 4.04 38.61
CA VAL A 354 -7.71 4.55 39.79
C VAL A 354 -8.71 4.96 40.87
N ARG A 355 -8.40 4.68 42.13
CA ARG A 355 -9.22 5.10 43.28
C ARG A 355 -8.59 6.30 43.96
N ASN A 356 -9.43 7.25 44.36
CA ASN A 356 -9.02 8.31 45.27
C ASN A 356 -9.07 7.76 46.72
N PRO A 357 -7.94 7.66 47.44
CA PRO A 357 -7.91 7.04 48.78
C PRO A 357 -8.61 7.88 49.86
N ILE A 358 -8.92 9.15 49.59
CA ILE A 358 -9.57 10.08 50.53
C ILE A 358 -11.11 10.02 50.38
N SER A 359 -11.62 9.99 49.15
CA SER A 359 -13.07 9.94 48.87
C SER A 359 -13.63 8.54 48.65
N GLY A 360 -12.75 7.56 48.37
CA GLY A 360 -13.14 6.19 48.02
C GLY A 360 -13.77 6.03 46.63
N HIS A 361 -13.79 7.10 45.82
CA HIS A 361 -14.35 7.05 44.47
C HIS A 361 -13.36 6.46 43.46
N ASP A 362 -13.90 5.64 42.55
CA ASP A 362 -13.18 5.07 41.41
C ASP A 362 -13.35 6.01 40.20
N HIS A 363 -12.22 6.30 39.55
CA HIS A 363 -12.13 7.15 38.37
C HIS A 363 -11.53 6.37 37.20
N PHE A 364 -12.01 6.63 35.99
CA PHE A 364 -11.39 6.13 34.77
C PHE A 364 -10.35 7.15 34.27
N ALA A 365 -9.22 6.67 33.78
CA ALA A 365 -8.25 7.46 33.06
C ALA A 365 -7.72 6.71 31.84
N ARG A 366 -7.40 7.45 30.78
CA ARG A 366 -6.79 6.91 29.56
C ARG A 366 -5.35 7.39 29.45
N VAL A 367 -4.44 6.45 29.16
CA VAL A 367 -3.07 6.77 28.72
C VAL A 367 -2.91 6.33 27.27
N LYS A 368 -2.35 7.18 26.41
CA LYS A 368 -2.04 6.83 25.02
C LYS A 368 -0.65 6.21 24.94
N VAL A 369 -0.49 5.12 24.19
CA VAL A 369 0.84 4.61 23.82
C VAL A 369 1.41 5.53 22.72
N PRO A 370 2.57 6.20 22.90
CA PRO A 370 3.11 7.13 21.90
C PRO A 370 3.58 6.38 20.64
N PRO A 371 3.01 6.66 19.44
CA PRO A 371 3.42 5.98 18.20
C PRO A 371 4.73 6.50 17.61
N LEU A 372 5.31 7.56 18.20
CA LEU A 372 6.62 8.11 17.85
C LEU A 372 7.79 7.39 18.54
N LEU A 373 7.49 6.45 19.44
CA LEU A 373 8.49 5.63 20.15
C LEU A 373 8.45 4.20 19.62
N ASN A 374 9.61 3.54 19.60
CA ASN A 374 9.71 2.11 19.25
C ASN A 374 8.83 1.28 20.18
N ARG A 375 7.79 0.65 19.63
CA ARG A 375 6.83 -0.11 20.45
C ARG A 375 7.43 -1.38 21.08
N PHE A 376 8.41 -2.01 20.43
CA PHE A 376 9.19 -3.09 21.05
C PHE A 376 10.52 -2.50 21.53
N LEU A 377 10.63 -2.29 22.84
CA LEU A 377 11.83 -1.75 23.48
C LEU A 377 12.79 -2.89 23.81
N GLU A 378 14.04 -2.80 23.34
CA GLU A 378 15.06 -3.78 23.70
C GLU A 378 15.41 -3.65 25.19
N ALA A 379 15.08 -4.69 25.97
CA ALA A 379 15.30 -4.84 27.40
C ALA A 379 16.76 -5.23 27.70
N SER A 380 17.29 -6.15 26.90
CA SER A 380 18.69 -6.57 26.75
C SER A 380 18.84 -7.19 25.34
N PRO A 381 20.04 -7.47 24.82
CA PRO A 381 20.22 -7.86 23.41
C PRO A 381 19.31 -9.01 22.96
N GLN A 382 18.52 -8.76 21.90
CA GLN A 382 17.48 -9.67 21.35
C GLN A 382 16.33 -10.04 22.32
N ARG A 383 16.18 -9.35 23.46
CA ARG A 383 15.05 -9.46 24.39
C ARG A 383 14.24 -8.17 24.36
N TYR A 384 13.00 -8.22 23.88
CA TYR A 384 12.14 -7.05 23.65
C TYR A 384 10.90 -7.07 24.55
N VAL A 385 10.53 -5.93 25.12
CA VAL A 385 9.29 -5.72 25.88
C VAL A 385 8.37 -4.73 25.16
N PRO A 386 7.04 -4.91 25.17
CA PRO A 386 6.11 -3.91 24.66
C PRO A 386 6.17 -2.59 25.45
N LEU A 387 6.13 -1.47 24.75
CA LEU A 387 6.10 -0.12 25.32
C LEU A 387 4.89 0.06 26.26
N GLU A 388 3.74 -0.50 25.91
CA GLU A 388 2.54 -0.49 26.75
C GLU A 388 2.72 -1.22 28.09
N ASP A 389 3.55 -2.27 28.15
CA ASP A 389 3.89 -2.99 29.39
C ASP A 389 4.80 -2.14 30.29
N VAL A 390 5.77 -1.43 29.70
CA VAL A 390 6.65 -0.50 30.44
C VAL A 390 5.83 0.68 30.98
N ILE A 391 4.85 1.19 30.23
CA ILE A 391 3.92 2.22 30.72
C ILE A 391 3.04 1.67 31.85
N ALA A 392 2.49 0.45 31.69
CA ALA A 392 1.64 -0.19 32.68
C ALA A 392 2.34 -0.46 34.02
N ALA A 393 3.65 -0.77 33.99
CA ALA A 393 4.46 -0.98 35.18
C ALA A 393 4.74 0.32 35.99
N HIS A 394 4.56 1.50 35.39
CA HIS A 394 4.87 2.80 36.01
C HIS A 394 3.64 3.72 36.13
N LEU A 395 2.43 3.16 36.18
CA LEU A 395 1.20 3.94 36.32
C LEU A 395 1.16 4.76 37.62
N GLU A 396 1.84 4.34 38.69
CA GLU A 396 1.94 5.09 39.95
C GLU A 396 2.69 6.43 39.79
N ASP A 397 3.71 6.49 38.91
CA ASP A 397 4.39 7.75 38.57
C ASP A 397 3.44 8.73 37.83
N LEU A 398 2.45 8.21 37.09
CA LEU A 398 1.48 8.98 36.31
C LEU A 398 0.24 9.40 37.11
N PHE A 399 -0.08 8.70 38.20
CA PHE A 399 -1.24 8.95 39.06
C PHE A 399 -0.83 9.11 40.54
N PRO A 400 0.08 10.06 40.87
CA PRO A 400 0.63 10.21 42.22
C PRO A 400 -0.46 10.50 43.26
N GLY A 401 -0.54 9.67 44.30
CA GLY A 401 -1.52 9.80 45.38
C GLY A 401 -2.89 9.15 45.10
N MET A 402 -3.01 8.35 44.03
CA MET A 402 -4.19 7.54 43.70
C MET A 402 -3.83 6.05 43.72
N ASP A 403 -4.75 5.19 44.15
CA ASP A 403 -4.53 3.74 44.13
C ASP A 403 -4.83 3.19 42.71
N VAL A 404 -3.85 2.63 42.00
CA VAL A 404 -4.08 2.03 40.68
C VAL A 404 -4.74 0.65 40.86
N LEU A 405 -6.03 0.53 40.53
CA LEU A 405 -6.80 -0.70 40.73
C LEU A 405 -6.66 -1.69 39.57
N ALA A 406 -6.65 -1.19 38.33
CA ALA A 406 -6.60 -2.01 37.13
C ALA A 406 -6.07 -1.22 35.92
N HIS A 407 -5.52 -1.93 34.94
CA HIS A 407 -5.27 -1.42 33.60
C HIS A 407 -5.57 -2.50 32.55
N HIS A 408 -6.05 -2.09 31.36
CA HIS A 408 -6.34 -2.98 30.25
C HIS A 408 -5.97 -2.32 28.91
N MET A 409 -5.43 -3.10 27.97
CA MET A 409 -5.09 -2.57 26.65
C MET A 409 -6.33 -2.53 25.73
N PHE A 410 -6.48 -1.44 24.97
CA PHE A 410 -7.49 -1.31 23.93
C PHE A 410 -7.02 -0.47 22.73
N ARG A 411 -7.56 -0.77 21.55
CA ARG A 411 -7.25 -0.09 20.28
C ARG A 411 -8.53 0.19 19.49
N VAL A 412 -8.58 1.34 18.81
CA VAL A 412 -9.80 1.82 18.13
C VAL A 412 -9.51 2.12 16.67
N THR A 413 -10.21 1.42 15.77
CA THR A 413 -10.19 1.72 14.32
C THR A 413 -11.36 2.64 13.99
N ARG A 414 -11.14 3.65 13.13
CA ARG A 414 -12.12 4.68 12.74
C ARG A 414 -12.27 4.76 11.22
N ASN A 415 -13.38 5.32 10.75
CA ASN A 415 -13.49 5.72 9.35
C ASN A 415 -12.41 6.74 9.00
N GLU A 416 -11.69 6.52 7.90
CA GLU A 416 -10.70 7.45 7.34
C GLU A 416 -10.89 7.72 5.84
N ASP A 417 -11.98 7.27 5.21
CA ASP A 417 -12.17 7.52 3.77
C ASP A 417 -12.46 9.00 3.50
N LEU A 418 -11.75 9.57 2.53
CA LEU A 418 -11.84 10.98 2.12
C LEU A 418 -12.80 11.15 0.96
N GLU A 419 -13.90 11.87 1.20
CA GLU A 419 -14.75 12.42 0.15
C GLU A 419 -14.64 13.95 0.17
N VAL A 420 -14.15 14.51 -0.94
CA VAL A 420 -14.06 15.95 -1.19
C VAL A 420 -14.96 16.22 -2.38
N GLU A 421 -16.02 17.01 -2.15
CA GLU A 421 -16.96 17.49 -3.19
C GLU A 421 -16.18 18.35 -4.21
N GLU A 422 -16.48 18.19 -5.50
CA GLU A 422 -15.62 18.66 -6.62
C GLU A 422 -16.24 19.86 -7.37
N ASP A 423 -16.73 20.84 -6.62
CA ASP A 423 -17.53 21.95 -7.17
C ASP A 423 -16.69 23.05 -7.88
N ASP A 424 -15.38 23.15 -7.60
CA ASP A 424 -14.47 24.08 -8.30
C ASP A 424 -13.01 23.57 -8.32
N THR A 425 -12.34 23.70 -9.47
CA THR A 425 -10.94 23.24 -9.65
C THR A 425 -9.91 24.14 -8.98
N GLU A 426 -10.09 25.46 -9.01
CA GLU A 426 -9.11 26.44 -8.52
C GLU A 426 -8.89 26.37 -6.99
N ASN A 427 -9.80 25.72 -6.25
CA ASN A 427 -9.69 25.53 -4.79
C ASN A 427 -9.50 24.07 -4.35
N LEU A 428 -9.29 23.12 -5.27
CA LEU A 428 -9.20 21.69 -4.96
C LEU A 428 -8.14 21.36 -3.89
N LEU A 429 -6.99 22.06 -3.94
CA LEU A 429 -5.90 21.92 -2.99
C LEU A 429 -6.32 22.33 -1.56
N GLN A 430 -6.95 23.50 -1.43
CA GLN A 430 -7.41 24.02 -0.13
C GLN A 430 -8.58 23.20 0.43
N ALA A 431 -9.47 22.71 -0.43
CA ALA A 431 -10.55 21.80 -0.07
C ALA A 431 -10.01 20.47 0.50
N LEU A 432 -8.95 19.93 -0.12
CA LEU A 432 -8.28 18.72 0.34
C LEU A 432 -7.55 18.93 1.68
N GLU A 433 -6.81 20.04 1.85
CA GLU A 433 -6.19 20.40 3.14
C GLU A 433 -7.22 20.51 4.27
N LYS A 434 -8.38 21.12 3.99
CA LYS A 434 -9.50 21.27 4.94
C LYS A 434 -10.16 19.94 5.31
N GLU A 435 -10.33 19.03 4.34
CA GLU A 435 -10.95 17.72 4.59
C GLU A 435 -9.98 16.72 5.25
N LEU A 436 -8.68 16.81 4.96
CA LEU A 436 -7.63 16.08 5.70
C LEU A 436 -7.65 16.38 7.21
N MET A 437 -8.02 17.59 7.60
CA MET A 437 -8.20 17.96 9.02
C MET A 437 -9.50 17.38 9.63
N ARG A 438 -10.54 17.17 8.83
CA ARG A 438 -11.83 16.56 9.25
C ARG A 438 -11.77 15.03 9.34
N ARG A 439 -11.10 14.38 8.39
CA ARG A 439 -10.80 12.92 8.33
C ARG A 439 -10.38 12.37 9.69
N ARG A 440 -9.57 13.13 10.43
CA ARG A 440 -9.07 12.82 11.78
C ARG A 440 -10.15 12.49 12.83
N PHE A 441 -11.43 12.74 12.57
CA PHE A 441 -12.55 12.61 13.54
C PHE A 441 -13.63 11.60 13.14
N GLY A 442 -13.38 10.72 12.15
CA GLY A 442 -14.37 9.73 11.68
C GLY A 442 -14.92 8.81 12.79
N PRO A 443 -16.16 8.30 12.65
CA PRO A 443 -16.78 7.40 13.63
C PRO A 443 -16.00 6.07 13.77
N PRO A 444 -16.05 5.41 14.94
CA PRO A 444 -15.39 4.13 15.13
C PRO A 444 -16.11 3.00 14.37
N VAL A 445 -15.31 1.99 14.02
CA VAL A 445 -15.70 0.83 13.20
C VAL A 445 -15.16 -0.50 13.74
N ARG A 446 -14.19 -0.44 14.68
CA ARG A 446 -13.67 -1.59 15.43
C ARG A 446 -13.18 -1.13 16.80
N LEU A 447 -13.47 -1.91 17.84
CA LEU A 447 -12.85 -1.80 19.16
C LEU A 447 -12.16 -3.13 19.47
N GLU A 448 -10.84 -3.12 19.56
CA GLU A 448 -10.03 -4.25 20.00
C GLU A 448 -9.72 -4.09 21.49
N VAL A 449 -9.85 -5.16 22.26
CA VAL A 449 -9.57 -5.19 23.71
C VAL A 449 -8.84 -6.49 24.06
N GLU A 450 -7.96 -6.47 25.05
CA GLU A 450 -7.45 -7.73 25.62
C GLU A 450 -8.58 -8.50 26.31
N GLU A 451 -8.61 -9.82 26.17
CA GLU A 451 -9.56 -10.73 26.86
C GLU A 451 -9.56 -10.58 28.39
N THR A 452 -8.49 -10.02 28.96
CA THR A 452 -8.34 -9.69 30.38
C THR A 452 -9.16 -8.48 30.83
N ILE A 453 -9.85 -7.78 29.91
CA ILE A 453 -10.61 -6.56 30.23
C ILE A 453 -11.74 -6.81 31.23
N ALA A 454 -11.76 -6.04 32.32
CA ALA A 454 -12.85 -6.11 33.27
C ALA A 454 -14.18 -5.67 32.59
N PRO A 455 -15.30 -6.41 32.75
CA PRO A 455 -16.53 -6.14 32.01
C PRO A 455 -17.03 -4.70 32.11
N TYR A 456 -16.97 -4.09 33.31
CA TYR A 456 -17.40 -2.69 33.50
C TYR A 456 -16.54 -1.68 32.72
N VAL A 457 -15.27 -1.97 32.45
CA VAL A 457 -14.37 -1.13 31.64
C VAL A 457 -14.68 -1.32 30.16
N ARG A 458 -14.95 -2.56 29.72
CA ARG A 458 -15.42 -2.84 28.36
C ARG A 458 -16.74 -2.12 28.08
N ASP A 459 -17.72 -2.26 28.96
CA ASP A 459 -19.07 -1.70 28.79
C ASP A 459 -19.05 -0.15 28.84
N LEU A 460 -18.11 0.43 29.61
CA LEU A 460 -17.78 1.86 29.56
C LEU A 460 -17.23 2.25 28.17
N LEU A 461 -16.19 1.57 27.67
CA LEU A 461 -15.60 1.86 26.35
C LEU A 461 -16.64 1.72 25.22
N VAL A 462 -17.46 0.67 25.24
CA VAL A 462 -18.55 0.44 24.28
C VAL A 462 -19.51 1.63 24.24
N ARG A 463 -19.97 2.08 25.41
CA ARG A 463 -20.93 3.18 25.55
C ARG A 463 -20.35 4.53 25.11
N GLU A 464 -19.17 4.90 25.60
CA GLU A 464 -18.60 6.23 25.34
C GLU A 464 -18.07 6.36 23.90
N LEU A 465 -17.50 5.28 23.33
CA LEU A 465 -17.10 5.24 21.91
C LEU A 465 -18.30 5.08 20.96
N LYS A 466 -19.47 4.66 21.46
CA LYS A 466 -20.69 4.42 20.69
C LYS A 466 -20.51 3.36 19.59
N VAL A 467 -19.77 2.30 19.93
CA VAL A 467 -19.66 1.08 19.12
C VAL A 467 -20.73 0.07 19.53
N SER A 468 -21.04 -0.89 18.66
CA SER A 468 -21.90 -2.03 19.01
C SER A 468 -21.06 -3.23 19.47
N GLU A 469 -21.64 -4.16 20.24
CA GLU A 469 -20.99 -5.43 20.62
C GLU A 469 -20.48 -6.23 19.41
N ALA A 470 -21.17 -6.13 18.27
CA ALA A 470 -20.76 -6.75 17.01
C ALA A 470 -19.41 -6.21 16.47
N GLU A 471 -18.98 -5.04 16.93
CA GLU A 471 -17.73 -4.36 16.57
C GLU A 471 -16.64 -4.47 17.65
N VAL A 472 -16.91 -5.18 18.76
CA VAL A 472 -15.94 -5.49 19.81
C VAL A 472 -15.23 -6.81 19.51
N TYR A 473 -13.90 -6.78 19.59
CA TYR A 473 -13.01 -7.90 19.37
C TYR A 473 -12.15 -8.10 20.62
N PRO A 474 -12.58 -8.95 21.56
CA PRO A 474 -11.68 -9.52 22.56
C PRO A 474 -10.63 -10.37 21.84
N LEU A 475 -9.35 -10.16 22.19
CA LEU A 475 -8.21 -10.91 21.68
C LEU A 475 -7.26 -11.24 22.84
N PRO A 476 -6.53 -12.37 22.80
CA PRO A 476 -5.47 -12.61 23.76
C PRO A 476 -4.26 -11.73 23.40
N GLY A 477 -3.65 -11.07 24.39
CA GLY A 477 -2.60 -10.05 24.16
C GLY A 477 -1.25 -10.60 23.67
N PRO A 478 -0.36 -9.74 23.14
CA PRO A 478 -0.52 -8.30 22.95
C PRO A 478 -1.38 -7.98 21.71
N LEU A 479 -2.08 -6.85 21.76
CA LEU A 479 -2.84 -6.33 20.61
C LEU A 479 -1.90 -5.83 19.50
N ASP A 480 -2.48 -5.45 18.35
CA ASP A 480 -1.79 -4.66 17.32
C ASP A 480 -0.49 -5.27 16.76
N LEU A 481 -0.55 -6.48 16.20
CA LEU A 481 0.67 -7.16 15.70
C LEU A 481 1.34 -6.47 14.49
N THR A 482 0.89 -5.28 14.05
CA THR A 482 1.63 -4.41 13.12
C THR A 482 3.04 -4.08 13.62
N GLY A 483 3.24 -3.99 14.95
CA GLY A 483 4.54 -3.74 15.56
C GLY A 483 5.60 -4.80 15.23
N LEU A 484 5.22 -6.00 14.78
CA LEU A 484 6.15 -7.05 14.40
C LEU A 484 7.00 -6.69 13.16
N PHE A 485 6.67 -5.64 12.40
CA PHE A 485 7.57 -5.09 11.38
C PHE A 485 8.94 -4.70 11.97
N GLY A 486 8.98 -4.17 13.20
CA GLY A 486 10.25 -3.83 13.88
C GLY A 486 11.10 -5.07 14.20
N ILE A 487 10.46 -6.22 14.46
CA ILE A 487 11.14 -7.51 14.68
C ILE A 487 11.58 -8.11 13.34
N GLY A 488 10.72 -8.06 12.31
CA GLY A 488 11.05 -8.48 10.94
C GLY A 488 12.19 -7.65 10.30
N ALA A 489 12.45 -6.44 10.80
CA ALA A 489 13.56 -5.60 10.37
C ALA A 489 14.94 -6.10 10.86
N LEU A 490 15.05 -6.80 11.99
CA LEU A 490 16.32 -7.23 12.62
C LEU A 490 17.30 -7.90 11.64
N ASP A 491 18.60 -7.59 11.71
CA ASP A 491 19.61 -8.14 10.79
C ASP A 491 20.02 -9.58 11.14
N ARG A 492 19.10 -10.51 10.89
CA ARG A 492 19.28 -11.97 10.97
C ARG A 492 19.05 -12.55 9.56
N PRO A 493 20.03 -12.43 8.63
CA PRO A 493 19.82 -12.78 7.21
C PRO A 493 19.53 -14.26 6.94
N GLU A 494 19.83 -15.14 7.90
CA GLU A 494 19.48 -16.56 7.91
C GLU A 494 18.00 -16.82 8.21
N LEU A 495 17.30 -15.87 8.86
CA LEU A 495 15.86 -15.94 9.17
C LEU A 495 14.97 -15.23 8.14
N LYS A 496 15.55 -14.76 7.02
CA LYS A 496 14.90 -13.96 5.97
C LYS A 496 14.98 -14.63 4.59
N TYR A 497 14.22 -14.13 3.62
CA TYR A 497 14.38 -14.55 2.23
C TYR A 497 15.79 -14.23 1.72
N ARG A 498 16.51 -15.26 1.23
CA ARG A 498 17.86 -15.10 0.64
C ARG A 498 17.93 -13.87 -0.26
N LYS A 499 18.83 -12.93 0.08
CA LYS A 499 18.95 -11.62 -0.60
C LYS A 499 18.99 -11.78 -2.12
N PHE A 500 18.16 -10.97 -2.79
CA PHE A 500 18.12 -10.85 -4.24
C PHE A 500 18.37 -9.39 -4.58
N VAL A 501 19.23 -9.17 -5.57
CA VAL A 501 19.56 -7.83 -6.09
C VAL A 501 19.35 -7.90 -7.59
N ALA A 502 18.48 -7.05 -8.10
CA ALA A 502 18.15 -6.99 -9.52
C ALA A 502 19.39 -6.66 -10.38
N GLY A 503 19.27 -6.87 -11.69
CA GLY A 503 20.26 -6.41 -12.67
C GLY A 503 19.70 -5.37 -13.62
N THR A 504 20.57 -4.65 -14.31
CA THR A 504 20.16 -3.89 -15.51
C THR A 504 19.55 -4.87 -16.51
N HIS A 505 18.51 -4.45 -17.24
CA HIS A 505 17.97 -5.33 -18.29
C HIS A 505 19.03 -5.53 -19.38
N ARG A 506 19.26 -6.77 -19.82
CA ARG A 506 20.29 -7.08 -20.85
C ARG A 506 20.11 -6.23 -22.11
N ASP A 507 18.87 -5.95 -22.48
CA ASP A 507 18.53 -5.19 -23.68
C ASP A 507 18.63 -3.66 -23.47
N LEU A 508 19.12 -3.21 -22.30
CA LEU A 508 19.65 -1.86 -22.03
C LEU A 508 21.18 -1.88 -21.86
N ALA A 509 21.75 -2.96 -21.32
CA ALA A 509 23.20 -3.18 -21.23
C ALA A 509 23.54 -4.66 -21.37
N GLU A 510 24.27 -5.05 -22.42
CA GLU A 510 24.65 -6.45 -22.64
C GLU A 510 25.64 -6.98 -21.58
N VAL A 511 26.39 -6.09 -20.93
CA VAL A 511 27.37 -6.37 -19.88
C VAL A 511 27.17 -5.37 -18.71
N GLU A 512 27.32 -5.83 -17.46
CA GLU A 512 27.29 -4.94 -16.30
C GLU A 512 28.56 -4.07 -16.25
N SER A 513 28.47 -2.83 -16.73
CA SER A 513 29.56 -1.84 -16.77
C SER A 513 29.51 -0.83 -15.61
N ALA A 514 30.64 -0.17 -15.33
CA ALA A 514 30.69 0.97 -14.42
C ALA A 514 30.07 2.26 -15.00
N SER A 515 29.99 2.35 -16.33
CA SER A 515 29.21 3.36 -17.05
C SER A 515 27.72 3.01 -17.06
N ALA A 516 26.85 4.03 -16.99
CA ALA A 516 25.42 3.86 -17.21
C ALA A 516 25.12 3.42 -18.66
N PRO A 517 24.02 2.66 -18.91
CA PRO A 517 23.56 2.35 -20.25
C PRO A 517 23.09 3.60 -21.00
N ASP A 518 23.37 3.73 -22.31
CA ASP A 518 22.66 4.69 -23.16
C ASP A 518 21.26 4.13 -23.48
N ILE A 519 20.25 4.63 -22.76
CA ILE A 519 18.89 4.11 -22.87
C ILE A 519 18.24 4.57 -24.19
N PHE A 520 18.58 5.77 -24.69
CA PHE A 520 18.06 6.23 -25.98
C PHE A 520 18.63 5.39 -27.13
N ALA A 521 19.90 4.99 -27.10
CA ALA A 521 20.48 4.05 -28.08
C ALA A 521 19.77 2.70 -28.07
N ALA A 522 19.57 2.10 -26.90
CA ALA A 522 18.86 0.83 -26.77
C ALA A 522 17.44 0.91 -27.38
N LEU A 523 16.72 2.00 -27.10
CA LEU A 523 15.34 2.20 -27.56
C LEU A 523 15.21 2.61 -29.04
N ARG A 524 16.28 3.09 -29.69
CA ARG A 524 16.33 3.23 -31.16
C ARG A 524 16.37 1.88 -31.87
N GLU A 525 16.97 0.87 -31.25
CA GLU A 525 17.09 -0.47 -31.85
C GLU A 525 15.85 -1.35 -31.60
N ARG A 526 15.26 -1.27 -30.40
CA ARG A 526 14.23 -2.24 -29.95
C ARG A 526 13.36 -1.71 -28.81
N ASP A 527 12.12 -2.21 -28.75
CA ASP A 527 11.31 -2.14 -27.52
C ASP A 527 12.01 -2.91 -26.38
N VAL A 528 11.84 -2.47 -25.13
CA VAL A 528 12.36 -3.17 -23.94
C VAL A 528 11.23 -3.41 -22.93
N LEU A 529 10.94 -4.69 -22.67
CA LEU A 529 10.00 -5.12 -21.63
C LEU A 529 10.73 -5.39 -20.30
N LEU A 530 10.55 -4.49 -19.34
CA LEU A 530 11.04 -4.57 -17.97
C LEU A 530 10.10 -5.41 -17.10
N HIS A 531 10.66 -6.16 -16.15
CA HIS A 531 9.89 -6.92 -15.16
C HIS A 531 10.50 -6.69 -13.76
N HIS A 532 10.03 -5.66 -13.07
CA HIS A 532 10.38 -5.37 -11.67
C HIS A 532 9.74 -6.42 -10.75
N PRO A 533 10.35 -6.80 -9.60
CA PRO A 533 11.66 -6.35 -9.10
C PRO A 533 12.82 -7.19 -9.66
N TYR A 534 12.57 -8.09 -10.62
CA TYR A 534 13.58 -8.99 -11.20
C TYR A 534 14.63 -8.25 -12.03
N ASP A 535 14.20 -7.15 -12.66
CA ASP A 535 15.03 -6.12 -13.28
C ASP A 535 15.09 -4.86 -12.42
N SER A 536 16.19 -4.11 -12.50
CA SER A 536 16.47 -2.99 -11.63
C SER A 536 15.74 -1.74 -12.06
N PHE A 537 14.93 -1.15 -11.17
CA PHE A 537 14.25 0.13 -11.42
C PHE A 537 15.24 1.29 -11.58
N SER A 538 16.34 1.31 -10.81
CA SER A 538 17.31 2.41 -10.86
C SER A 538 18.01 2.48 -12.22
N THR A 539 18.52 1.35 -12.72
CA THR A 539 19.20 1.28 -14.03
C THR A 539 18.25 1.01 -15.20
N SER A 540 16.96 1.38 -15.07
CA SER A 540 16.00 1.37 -16.17
C SER A 540 15.10 2.62 -16.15
N VAL A 541 13.97 2.58 -15.44
CA VAL A 541 12.94 3.64 -15.48
C VAL A 541 13.42 4.94 -14.84
N GLN A 542 14.23 4.86 -13.78
CA GLN A 542 14.84 6.03 -13.15
C GLN A 542 15.96 6.62 -14.03
N ALA A 543 16.93 5.79 -14.44
CA ALA A 543 18.00 6.22 -15.35
C ALA A 543 17.50 6.80 -16.68
N PHE A 544 16.35 6.35 -17.20
CA PHE A 544 15.70 6.92 -18.38
C PHE A 544 15.31 8.40 -18.17
N LEU A 545 14.83 8.75 -16.98
CA LEU A 545 14.45 10.11 -16.61
C LEU A 545 15.65 10.97 -16.20
N GLU A 546 16.63 10.41 -15.49
CA GLU A 546 17.91 11.07 -15.18
C GLU A 546 18.68 11.43 -16.47
N GLN A 547 18.70 10.53 -17.47
CA GLN A 547 19.26 10.82 -18.79
C GLN A 547 18.43 11.86 -19.55
N ALA A 548 17.09 11.77 -19.52
CA ALA A 548 16.23 12.78 -20.13
C ALA A 548 16.41 14.18 -19.52
N ALA A 549 16.74 14.28 -18.23
CA ALA A 549 17.04 15.54 -17.56
C ALA A 549 18.41 16.11 -17.99
N GLY A 550 19.45 15.28 -18.04
CA GLY A 550 20.82 15.70 -18.38
C GLY A 550 21.08 15.95 -19.88
N ASP A 551 20.30 15.34 -20.77
CA ASP A 551 20.53 15.41 -22.22
C ASP A 551 20.16 16.79 -22.82
N PRO A 552 21.06 17.48 -23.56
CA PRO A 552 20.73 18.76 -24.20
C PRO A 552 19.80 18.63 -25.41
N ASP A 553 19.67 17.46 -26.03
CA ASP A 553 18.77 17.22 -27.18
C ASP A 553 17.30 17.00 -26.74
N VAL A 554 17.03 16.78 -25.44
CA VAL A 554 15.68 16.59 -24.93
C VAL A 554 14.99 17.94 -24.73
N LEU A 555 13.86 18.12 -25.42
CA LEU A 555 13.10 19.38 -25.43
C LEU A 555 11.95 19.39 -24.42
N ALA A 556 11.35 18.23 -24.15
CA ALA A 556 10.19 18.12 -23.27
C ALA A 556 10.10 16.75 -22.57
N ILE A 557 9.53 16.75 -21.36
CA ILE A 557 9.18 15.55 -20.59
C ILE A 557 7.74 15.69 -20.12
N LYS A 558 6.89 14.69 -20.37
CA LYS A 558 5.53 14.60 -19.81
C LYS A 558 5.42 13.35 -18.93
N GLN A 559 4.98 13.48 -17.68
CA GLN A 559 4.89 12.34 -16.76
C GLN A 559 3.65 12.38 -15.84
N THR A 560 3.11 11.21 -15.51
CA THR A 560 2.05 11.04 -14.50
C THR A 560 2.62 10.61 -13.15
N LEU A 561 2.37 11.36 -12.08
CA LEU A 561 2.74 11.00 -10.70
C LEU A 561 1.49 10.67 -9.88
N TYR A 562 1.33 9.39 -9.55
CA TYR A 562 0.27 8.90 -8.65
C TYR A 562 0.74 8.84 -7.18
N ARG A 563 1.99 8.39 -6.95
CA ARG A 563 2.62 8.22 -5.63
C ARG A 563 4.14 8.34 -5.76
N THR A 564 4.76 9.05 -4.83
CA THR A 564 6.23 9.24 -4.70
C THR A 564 6.62 9.26 -3.22
N SER A 565 7.92 9.27 -2.91
CA SER A 565 8.48 9.29 -1.54
C SER A 565 9.03 10.66 -1.14
N GLY A 566 9.20 10.87 0.19
CA GLY A 566 9.78 12.07 0.81
C GLY A 566 10.85 12.74 -0.04
N ASP A 567 11.88 11.94 -0.31
CA ASP A 567 12.92 12.15 -1.31
C ASP A 567 12.65 11.18 -2.47
N SER A 568 12.65 11.69 -3.71
CA SER A 568 12.25 10.93 -4.89
C SER A 568 13.11 11.34 -6.08
N PRO A 569 14.09 10.52 -6.49
CA PRO A 569 14.95 10.82 -7.64
C PRO A 569 14.19 11.09 -8.95
N ILE A 570 12.94 10.63 -9.04
CA ILE A 570 12.03 10.91 -10.16
C ILE A 570 11.53 12.37 -10.12
N VAL A 571 11.19 12.89 -8.95
CA VAL A 571 10.81 14.31 -8.76
C VAL A 571 12.03 15.20 -8.96
N ASP A 572 13.19 14.79 -8.44
CA ASP A 572 14.42 15.58 -8.54
C ASP A 572 14.91 15.64 -10.01
N ALA A 573 14.90 14.53 -10.76
CA ALA A 573 15.20 14.57 -12.20
C ALA A 573 14.20 15.40 -13.03
N LEU A 574 12.93 15.49 -12.64
CA LEU A 574 11.95 16.38 -13.29
C LEU A 574 12.25 17.86 -13.00
N ILE A 575 12.79 18.17 -11.81
CA ILE A 575 13.24 19.51 -11.43
C ILE A 575 14.51 19.89 -12.19
N ASP A 576 15.52 19.02 -12.20
CA ASP A 576 16.76 19.20 -12.97
C ASP A 576 16.46 19.47 -14.46
N ALA A 577 15.47 18.77 -15.02
CA ALA A 577 15.02 18.99 -16.40
C ALA A 577 14.39 20.37 -16.62
N ALA A 578 13.56 20.86 -15.68
CA ALA A 578 12.91 22.16 -15.77
C ALA A 578 13.92 23.31 -15.56
N GLU A 579 14.84 23.18 -14.60
CA GLU A 579 15.95 24.13 -14.39
C GLU A 579 16.91 24.17 -15.58
N ALA A 580 17.11 23.04 -16.27
CA ALA A 580 17.80 22.96 -17.57
C ALA A 580 16.99 23.54 -18.76
N GLY A 581 15.83 24.15 -18.52
CA GLY A 581 15.02 24.85 -19.52
C GLY A 581 14.13 23.95 -20.39
N LYS A 582 13.95 22.67 -20.03
CA LYS A 582 13.11 21.73 -20.78
C LYS A 582 11.63 21.95 -20.45
N GLN A 583 10.73 21.66 -21.38
CA GLN A 583 9.28 21.73 -21.11
C GLN A 583 8.82 20.50 -20.31
N VAL A 584 8.73 20.65 -18.98
CA VAL A 584 8.28 19.59 -18.07
C VAL A 584 6.80 19.76 -17.73
N LEU A 585 5.99 18.76 -18.04
CA LEU A 585 4.56 18.65 -17.66
C LEU A 585 4.36 17.47 -16.72
N VAL A 586 3.87 17.75 -15.52
CA VAL A 586 3.65 16.73 -14.48
C VAL A 586 2.19 16.69 -14.07
N LEU A 587 1.53 15.55 -14.28
CA LEU A 587 0.15 15.33 -13.84
C LEU A 587 0.15 14.67 -12.46
N VAL A 588 -0.35 15.36 -11.43
CA VAL A 588 -0.28 14.92 -10.03
C VAL A 588 -1.67 14.54 -9.49
N GLU A 589 -1.82 13.28 -9.05
CA GLU A 589 -3.03 12.81 -8.36
C GLU A 589 -3.00 13.17 -6.87
N LEU A 590 -3.57 14.32 -6.51
CA LEU A 590 -3.59 14.77 -5.11
C LEU A 590 -4.43 13.85 -4.18
N LYS A 591 -5.45 13.14 -4.71
CA LYS A 591 -6.33 12.27 -3.90
C LYS A 591 -5.84 10.82 -3.87
N ALA A 592 -4.52 10.60 -3.90
CA ALA A 592 -3.88 9.30 -3.68
C ALA A 592 -3.91 8.92 -2.19
N ARG A 593 -4.54 7.80 -1.86
CA ARG A 593 -4.89 7.44 -0.47
C ARG A 593 -3.67 7.27 0.43
N PHE A 594 -3.63 7.99 1.55
CA PHE A 594 -2.55 8.05 2.54
C PHE A 594 -1.28 8.81 2.08
N ASP A 595 -1.19 9.18 0.80
CA ASP A 595 -0.06 9.94 0.24
C ASP A 595 -0.38 11.44 0.11
N GLU A 596 -1.59 11.88 0.50
CA GLU A 596 -2.17 13.17 0.10
C GLU A 596 -1.29 14.36 0.52
N GLN A 597 -0.84 14.39 1.79
CA GLN A 597 0.02 15.47 2.32
C GLN A 597 1.39 15.55 1.62
N ALA A 598 1.87 14.41 1.14
CA ALA A 598 3.19 14.29 0.53
C ALA A 598 3.13 14.70 -0.95
N ASN A 599 2.11 14.22 -1.69
CA ASN A 599 1.80 14.69 -3.04
C ASN A 599 1.61 16.22 -3.11
N ILE A 600 0.97 16.82 -2.10
CA ILE A 600 0.84 18.29 -1.96
C ILE A 600 2.22 18.97 -1.86
N LYS A 601 3.18 18.40 -1.12
CA LYS A 601 4.52 18.99 -0.92
C LYS A 601 5.33 19.00 -2.23
N TRP A 602 5.34 17.91 -2.99
CA TRP A 602 6.11 17.87 -4.25
C TRP A 602 5.42 18.60 -5.39
N ALA A 603 4.09 18.72 -5.40
CA ALA A 603 3.38 19.58 -6.35
C ALA A 603 3.91 21.02 -6.28
N ARG A 604 4.03 21.58 -5.06
CA ARG A 604 4.64 22.91 -4.84
C ARG A 604 6.12 22.95 -5.26
N LYS A 605 6.94 21.95 -4.88
CA LYS A 605 8.36 21.88 -5.28
C LYS A 605 8.53 21.87 -6.82
N LEU A 606 7.63 21.22 -7.55
CA LEU A 606 7.63 21.15 -9.01
C LEU A 606 7.15 22.47 -9.65
N GLU A 607 6.08 23.09 -9.11
CA GLU A 607 5.61 24.43 -9.54
C GLU A 607 6.70 25.50 -9.32
N GLU A 608 7.38 25.48 -8.17
CA GLU A 608 8.49 26.39 -7.82
C GLU A 608 9.69 26.23 -8.76
N ALA A 609 9.97 25.00 -9.23
CA ALA A 609 11.00 24.70 -10.23
C ALA A 609 10.57 25.03 -11.69
N GLY A 610 9.36 25.54 -11.91
CA GLY A 610 8.86 25.88 -13.25
C GLY A 610 8.28 24.71 -14.06
N CYS A 611 8.03 23.55 -13.44
CA CYS A 611 7.26 22.49 -14.08
C CYS A 611 5.80 22.93 -14.24
N HIS A 612 5.19 22.62 -15.38
CA HIS A 612 3.74 22.78 -15.55
C HIS A 612 3.01 21.62 -14.83
N VAL A 613 2.60 21.86 -13.59
CA VAL A 613 1.82 20.90 -12.80
C VAL A 613 0.34 20.99 -13.15
N VAL A 614 -0.32 19.83 -13.31
CA VAL A 614 -1.75 19.72 -13.66
C VAL A 614 -2.44 18.68 -12.77
N TYR A 615 -3.64 18.98 -12.32
CA TYR A 615 -4.35 18.24 -11.26
C TYR A 615 -5.47 17.32 -11.78
N GLY A 616 -5.17 16.51 -12.80
CA GLY A 616 -6.09 15.50 -13.34
C GLY A 616 -7.28 16.08 -14.12
N LEU A 617 -8.37 15.33 -14.18
CA LEU A 617 -9.65 15.75 -14.77
C LEU A 617 -10.75 15.63 -13.70
N VAL A 618 -11.70 16.58 -13.69
CA VAL A 618 -12.81 16.59 -12.73
C VAL A 618 -13.62 15.30 -12.83
N GLY A 619 -13.95 14.68 -11.68
CA GLY A 619 -14.63 13.40 -11.58
C GLY A 619 -13.77 12.16 -11.86
N LEU A 620 -12.53 12.29 -12.35
CA LEU A 620 -11.70 11.18 -12.82
C LEU A 620 -10.29 11.18 -12.22
N LYS A 621 -9.99 10.18 -11.38
CA LYS A 621 -8.64 10.01 -10.83
C LYS A 621 -7.68 9.47 -11.88
N THR A 622 -6.47 10.01 -11.98
CA THR A 622 -5.49 9.49 -12.97
C THR A 622 -4.64 8.40 -12.35
N HIS A 623 -4.59 7.22 -12.99
CA HIS A 623 -3.91 6.04 -12.47
C HIS A 623 -3.11 5.24 -13.51
N CYS A 624 -3.14 5.64 -14.79
CA CYS A 624 -2.10 5.28 -15.76
C CYS A 624 -0.71 5.74 -15.28
N LYS A 625 0.34 4.99 -15.64
CA LYS A 625 1.74 5.34 -15.34
C LYS A 625 2.51 5.48 -16.63
N LEU A 626 2.57 6.72 -17.08
CA LEU A 626 3.07 7.14 -18.38
C LEU A 626 4.22 8.13 -18.20
N SER A 627 5.26 7.97 -19.01
CA SER A 627 6.28 8.99 -19.22
C SER A 627 6.55 9.10 -20.72
N LEU A 628 6.74 10.31 -21.21
CA LEU A 628 6.99 10.64 -22.60
C LEU A 628 8.11 11.69 -22.67
N VAL A 629 9.23 11.31 -23.27
CA VAL A 629 10.39 12.18 -23.49
C VAL A 629 10.46 12.52 -24.98
N VAL A 630 10.51 13.82 -25.30
CA VAL A 630 10.62 14.32 -26.68
C VAL A 630 12.04 14.80 -26.92
N ARG A 631 12.75 14.13 -27.84
CA ARG A 631 14.17 14.31 -28.11
C ARG A 631 14.38 14.74 -29.57
N GLN A 632 15.23 15.72 -29.80
CA GLN A 632 15.69 16.09 -31.14
C GLN A 632 16.75 15.08 -31.61
N GLU A 633 16.57 14.48 -32.78
CA GLU A 633 17.54 13.56 -33.37
C GLU A 633 17.82 13.95 -34.82
N GLY A 634 18.93 14.67 -35.01
CA GLY A 634 19.21 15.35 -36.28
C GLY A 634 18.14 16.39 -36.57
N GLU A 635 17.37 16.19 -37.65
CA GLU A 635 16.27 17.07 -38.05
C GLU A 635 14.89 16.61 -37.51
N ALA A 636 14.80 15.41 -36.91
CA ALA A 636 13.53 14.81 -36.48
C ALA A 636 13.26 14.94 -34.97
N LEU A 637 11.98 14.93 -34.59
CA LEU A 637 11.55 14.79 -33.19
C LEU A 637 11.15 13.34 -32.91
N VAL A 638 11.90 12.68 -32.03
CA VAL A 638 11.66 11.29 -31.59
C VAL A 638 10.97 11.29 -30.23
N ARG A 639 10.08 10.33 -30.01
CA ARG A 639 9.26 10.20 -28.79
C ARG A 639 9.56 8.89 -28.07
N TYR A 640 10.34 8.98 -27.00
CA TYR A 640 10.65 7.85 -26.14
C TYR A 640 9.59 7.75 -25.04
N SER A 641 8.99 6.57 -24.89
CA SER A 641 7.80 6.35 -24.07
C SER A 641 8.02 5.25 -23.05
N HIS A 642 7.51 5.44 -21.83
CA HIS A 642 7.31 4.40 -20.82
C HIS A 642 5.81 4.20 -20.56
N VAL A 643 5.35 2.94 -20.60
CA VAL A 643 4.02 2.55 -20.13
C VAL A 643 4.17 1.45 -19.07
N GLY A 644 3.78 1.75 -17.83
CA GLY A 644 3.95 0.86 -16.68
C GLY A 644 2.65 0.39 -16.04
N THR A 645 2.71 -0.78 -15.41
CA THR A 645 1.67 -1.27 -14.49
C THR A 645 1.83 -0.66 -13.08
N GLY A 646 3.08 -0.38 -12.70
CA GLY A 646 3.53 0.10 -11.38
C GLY A 646 3.76 1.60 -11.27
N ASN A 647 3.87 2.10 -10.03
CA ASN A 647 4.17 3.51 -9.74
C ASN A 647 5.68 3.81 -9.90
N TYR A 648 6.00 5.08 -10.16
CA TYR A 648 7.37 5.60 -10.25
C TYR A 648 8.04 5.77 -8.87
N HIS A 649 8.08 4.71 -8.06
CA HIS A 649 8.56 4.77 -6.69
C HIS A 649 9.60 3.66 -6.38
N PRO A 650 10.89 4.01 -6.17
CA PRO A 650 11.97 3.03 -6.02
C PRO A 650 11.85 2.05 -4.84
N LYS A 651 11.24 2.43 -3.70
CA LYS A 651 11.00 1.52 -2.58
C LYS A 651 10.01 0.41 -2.99
N THR A 652 8.86 0.78 -3.56
CA THR A 652 7.84 -0.21 -3.98
C THR A 652 8.31 -1.09 -5.13
N ALA A 653 9.12 -0.57 -6.07
CA ALA A 653 9.66 -1.33 -7.20
C ALA A 653 10.68 -2.44 -6.80
N ARG A 654 10.99 -2.60 -5.50
CA ARG A 654 11.75 -3.73 -4.93
C ARG A 654 10.86 -4.79 -4.25
N LEU A 655 9.59 -4.46 -4.01
CA LEU A 655 8.63 -5.27 -3.24
C LEU A 655 7.41 -5.70 -4.07
N TYR A 656 7.06 -4.93 -5.10
CA TYR A 656 5.94 -5.15 -6.01
C TYR A 656 6.45 -5.75 -7.32
N GLU A 657 5.74 -6.74 -7.85
CA GLU A 657 5.96 -7.25 -9.20
C GLU A 657 5.22 -6.39 -10.21
N ASP A 658 5.95 -5.78 -11.14
CA ASP A 658 5.41 -4.83 -12.11
C ASP A 658 6.10 -4.98 -13.48
N LEU A 659 5.36 -4.65 -14.54
CA LEU A 659 5.83 -4.66 -15.92
C LEU A 659 5.90 -3.23 -16.46
N GLY A 660 6.90 -2.96 -17.29
CA GLY A 660 7.05 -1.67 -17.98
C GLY A 660 7.54 -1.86 -19.42
N LEU A 661 6.86 -1.23 -20.37
CA LEU A 661 7.34 -1.14 -21.75
C LEU A 661 8.08 0.19 -21.92
N LEU A 662 9.37 0.15 -22.22
CA LEU A 662 10.10 1.26 -22.83
C LEU A 662 10.09 1.08 -24.36
N THR A 663 9.83 2.14 -25.11
CA THR A 663 9.73 2.09 -26.58
C THR A 663 9.95 3.45 -27.24
N ALA A 664 10.52 3.47 -28.45
CA ALA A 664 10.55 4.63 -29.34
C ALA A 664 9.48 4.57 -30.45
N ASN A 665 8.53 3.63 -30.38
CA ASN A 665 7.54 3.41 -31.43
C ASN A 665 6.62 4.64 -31.63
N THR A 666 6.46 5.02 -32.91
CA THR A 666 5.73 6.22 -33.33
C THR A 666 4.29 6.25 -32.87
N ASP A 667 3.59 5.12 -32.89
CA ASP A 667 2.16 5.04 -32.56
C ASP A 667 1.95 5.16 -31.05
N VAL A 668 2.79 4.51 -30.23
CA VAL A 668 2.76 4.68 -28.77
C VAL A 668 3.12 6.11 -28.38
N GLY A 669 4.15 6.69 -28.99
CA GLY A 669 4.52 8.09 -28.75
C GLY A 669 3.46 9.10 -29.19
N ALA A 670 2.71 8.80 -30.26
CA ALA A 670 1.56 9.59 -30.69
C ALA A 670 0.38 9.43 -29.71
N ASP A 671 -0.01 8.21 -29.37
CA ASP A 671 -1.10 7.93 -28.42
C ASP A 671 -0.84 8.56 -27.04
N LEU A 672 0.39 8.50 -26.52
CA LEU A 672 0.75 9.19 -25.27
C LEU A 672 0.68 10.71 -25.42
N SER A 673 1.06 11.26 -26.59
CA SER A 673 0.91 12.71 -26.85
C SER A 673 -0.55 13.12 -26.84
N ASP A 674 -1.41 12.37 -27.53
CA ASP A 674 -2.86 12.60 -27.64
C ASP A 674 -3.55 12.46 -26.27
N LEU A 675 -3.14 11.47 -25.46
CA LEU A 675 -3.63 11.25 -24.08
C LEU A 675 -3.14 12.33 -23.10
N PHE A 676 -1.86 12.73 -23.13
CA PHE A 676 -1.40 13.84 -22.30
C PHE A 676 -2.10 15.15 -22.67
N ASN A 677 -2.36 15.40 -23.96
CA ASN A 677 -3.09 16.59 -24.39
C ASN A 677 -4.58 16.57 -23.97
N ARG A 678 -5.17 15.39 -23.73
CA ARG A 678 -6.49 15.20 -23.10
C ARG A 678 -6.46 15.37 -21.58
N LEU A 679 -5.35 15.04 -20.94
CA LEU A 679 -5.15 15.19 -19.49
C LEU A 679 -4.78 16.63 -19.09
N SER A 680 -4.22 17.42 -19.99
CA SER A 680 -3.82 18.82 -19.76
C SER A 680 -4.59 19.85 -20.60
N GLY A 681 -5.73 19.48 -21.20
CA GLY A 681 -6.46 20.38 -22.09
C GLY A 681 -7.67 19.76 -22.78
N TYR A 682 -8.35 20.58 -23.59
CA TYR A 682 -9.63 20.27 -24.24
C TYR A 682 -9.48 19.40 -25.50
N SER A 683 -8.86 18.22 -25.37
CA SER A 683 -8.83 17.21 -26.44
C SER A 683 -10.02 16.25 -26.35
N LEU A 684 -10.69 16.04 -27.48
CA LEU A 684 -11.76 15.05 -27.65
C LEU A 684 -11.29 13.79 -28.39
N ILE A 685 -9.98 13.52 -28.45
CA ILE A 685 -9.44 12.27 -29.01
C ILE A 685 -9.69 11.13 -28.01
N GLU A 686 -10.32 10.05 -28.49
CA GLU A 686 -10.75 8.91 -27.66
C GLU A 686 -10.34 7.54 -28.23
N ASP A 687 -10.15 7.49 -29.56
CA ASP A 687 -9.53 6.37 -30.26
C ASP A 687 -8.01 6.48 -30.26
N TYR A 688 -7.35 5.36 -29.98
CA TYR A 688 -5.90 5.25 -29.88
C TYR A 688 -5.41 4.07 -30.74
N ARG A 689 -4.19 4.17 -31.27
CA ARG A 689 -3.62 3.27 -32.29
C ARG A 689 -3.16 1.95 -31.67
N ARG A 690 -2.53 2.04 -30.50
CA ARG A 690 -1.93 0.96 -29.72
C ARG A 690 -2.34 0.96 -28.25
N LEU A 691 -3.04 1.98 -27.75
CA LEU A 691 -3.62 1.99 -26.40
C LEU A 691 -5.10 1.58 -26.34
N LEU A 692 -5.54 1.14 -25.15
CA LEU A 692 -6.93 1.14 -24.70
C LEU A 692 -7.02 1.99 -23.43
N VAL A 693 -7.95 2.94 -23.36
CA VAL A 693 -7.96 3.99 -22.33
C VAL A 693 -9.33 4.08 -21.63
N ALA A 694 -9.30 4.10 -20.30
CA ALA A 694 -10.50 4.27 -19.48
C ALA A 694 -10.86 5.77 -19.34
N PRO A 695 -12.15 6.14 -19.25
CA PRO A 695 -13.28 5.23 -19.08
C PRO A 695 -13.88 4.65 -20.37
N LYS A 696 -13.63 5.24 -21.55
CA LYS A 696 -14.37 4.86 -22.78
C LYS A 696 -13.93 3.53 -23.41
N SER A 697 -12.74 3.47 -24.03
CA SER A 697 -12.40 2.37 -24.94
C SER A 697 -11.94 1.08 -24.24
N LEU A 698 -11.58 1.13 -22.95
CA LEU A 698 -10.94 0.00 -22.26
C LEU A 698 -11.89 -1.18 -22.00
N ARG A 699 -13.07 -0.98 -21.41
CA ARG A 699 -14.02 -2.09 -21.12
C ARG A 699 -14.42 -2.79 -22.41
N ASP A 700 -14.94 -2.04 -23.37
CA ASP A 700 -15.51 -2.58 -24.60
C ASP A 700 -14.42 -3.16 -25.52
N GLY A 701 -13.22 -2.55 -25.50
CA GLY A 701 -12.02 -3.07 -26.16
C GLY A 701 -11.58 -4.44 -25.64
N LEU A 702 -11.80 -4.74 -24.34
CA LEU A 702 -11.56 -6.08 -23.78
C LEU A 702 -12.73 -7.04 -24.08
N ILE A 703 -13.99 -6.61 -23.94
CA ILE A 703 -15.17 -7.44 -24.25
C ILE A 703 -15.16 -7.90 -25.71
N LYS A 704 -14.86 -7.00 -26.66
CA LYS A 704 -14.73 -7.29 -28.10
C LYS A 704 -13.69 -8.37 -28.39
N ARG A 705 -12.63 -8.46 -27.57
CA ARG A 705 -11.58 -9.48 -27.69
C ARG A 705 -12.01 -10.83 -27.10
N ILE A 706 -12.72 -10.83 -25.97
CA ILE A 706 -13.33 -12.04 -25.42
C ILE A 706 -14.36 -12.63 -26.41
N ALA A 707 -15.18 -11.79 -27.04
CA ALA A 707 -16.12 -12.20 -28.09
C ALA A 707 -15.42 -12.73 -29.35
N LYS A 708 -14.27 -12.16 -29.73
CA LYS A 708 -13.43 -12.66 -30.83
C LYS A 708 -12.93 -14.10 -30.57
N GLU A 709 -12.60 -14.43 -29.33
CA GLU A 709 -12.21 -15.80 -28.97
C GLU A 709 -13.38 -16.79 -29.05
N VAL A 710 -14.61 -16.37 -28.74
CA VAL A 710 -15.81 -17.17 -29.00
C VAL A 710 -15.97 -17.44 -30.50
N ALA A 711 -15.79 -16.43 -31.35
CA ALA A 711 -15.85 -16.61 -32.80
C ALA A 711 -14.73 -17.52 -33.33
N ASN A 712 -13.50 -17.37 -32.81
CA ASN A 712 -12.37 -18.25 -33.14
C ASN A 712 -12.65 -19.72 -32.74
N HIS A 713 -13.19 -19.96 -31.54
CA HIS A 713 -13.54 -21.31 -31.09
C HIS A 713 -14.68 -21.92 -31.90
N ARG A 714 -15.76 -21.16 -32.15
CA ARG A 714 -16.89 -21.58 -33.02
C ARG A 714 -16.41 -21.91 -34.46
N ALA A 715 -15.32 -21.29 -34.92
CA ALA A 715 -14.67 -21.57 -36.20
C ALA A 715 -13.56 -22.65 -36.14
N GLY A 716 -13.39 -23.36 -35.02
CA GLY A 716 -12.39 -24.43 -34.86
C GLY A 716 -10.94 -23.96 -34.81
N ARG A 717 -10.69 -22.66 -34.56
CA ARG A 717 -9.35 -22.06 -34.47
C ARG A 717 -8.86 -22.05 -33.01
N PRO A 718 -7.54 -21.97 -32.76
CA PRO A 718 -7.00 -21.79 -31.41
C PRO A 718 -7.60 -20.56 -30.74
N ALA A 719 -8.23 -20.75 -29.59
CA ALA A 719 -8.94 -19.71 -28.86
C ALA A 719 -8.79 -19.91 -27.34
N TYR A 720 -8.34 -18.88 -26.64
CA TYR A 720 -8.18 -18.87 -25.19
C TYR A 720 -8.08 -17.44 -24.64
N VAL A 721 -8.38 -17.27 -23.36
CA VAL A 721 -8.21 -15.99 -22.65
C VAL A 721 -7.31 -16.21 -21.43
N ARG A 722 -6.26 -15.40 -21.26
CA ARG A 722 -5.49 -15.35 -19.99
C ARG A 722 -5.46 -13.93 -19.44
N ILE A 723 -5.78 -13.77 -18.17
CA ILE A 723 -5.80 -12.45 -17.50
C ILE A 723 -5.03 -12.54 -16.18
N LYS A 724 -4.08 -11.63 -15.98
CA LYS A 724 -3.44 -11.35 -14.69
C LYS A 724 -3.88 -9.97 -14.20
N VAL A 725 -4.42 -9.88 -12.99
CA VAL A 725 -4.90 -8.62 -12.36
C VAL A 725 -4.77 -8.66 -10.83
N ASN A 726 -4.87 -7.50 -10.17
CA ASN A 726 -4.97 -7.45 -8.71
C ASN A 726 -6.41 -7.69 -8.22
N SER A 727 -7.41 -7.40 -9.06
CA SER A 727 -8.82 -7.67 -8.75
C SER A 727 -9.70 -7.80 -10.00
N MET A 728 -10.71 -8.66 -9.90
CA MET A 728 -11.69 -9.01 -10.93
C MET A 728 -13.10 -8.89 -10.33
N VAL A 729 -13.83 -7.82 -10.65
CA VAL A 729 -15.13 -7.47 -10.04
C VAL A 729 -16.15 -6.94 -11.06
N ASP A 730 -15.72 -6.32 -12.17
CA ASP A 730 -16.63 -5.78 -13.19
C ASP A 730 -17.52 -6.86 -13.82
N GLU A 731 -18.84 -6.67 -13.72
CA GLU A 731 -19.83 -7.68 -14.09
C GLU A 731 -19.88 -7.90 -15.61
N ALA A 732 -19.66 -6.87 -16.43
CA ALA A 732 -19.70 -6.98 -17.89
C ALA A 732 -18.51 -7.79 -18.43
N ILE A 733 -17.31 -7.55 -17.90
CA ILE A 733 -16.11 -8.37 -18.19
C ILE A 733 -16.32 -9.80 -17.71
N ILE A 734 -16.81 -10.01 -16.49
CA ILE A 734 -17.05 -11.35 -15.93
C ILE A 734 -18.10 -12.12 -16.75
N ASP A 735 -19.19 -11.47 -17.15
CA ASP A 735 -20.24 -12.07 -17.98
C ASP A 735 -19.79 -12.34 -19.42
N ALA A 736 -18.82 -11.59 -19.95
CA ALA A 736 -18.14 -11.94 -21.19
C ALA A 736 -17.29 -13.22 -21.02
N LEU A 737 -16.55 -13.36 -19.91
CA LEU A 737 -15.78 -14.57 -19.60
C LEU A 737 -16.68 -15.80 -19.38
N TYR A 738 -17.85 -15.63 -18.77
CA TYR A 738 -18.86 -16.72 -18.68
C TYR A 738 -19.37 -17.13 -20.06
N ARG A 739 -19.75 -16.19 -20.94
CA ARG A 739 -20.15 -16.52 -22.32
C ARG A 739 -19.01 -17.22 -23.08
N ALA A 740 -17.76 -16.82 -22.88
CA ALA A 740 -16.59 -17.48 -23.47
C ALA A 740 -16.46 -18.94 -22.99
N SER A 741 -16.54 -19.18 -21.68
CA SER A 741 -16.52 -20.53 -21.11
C SER A 741 -17.66 -21.40 -21.61
N ARG A 742 -18.90 -20.87 -21.67
CA ARG A 742 -20.07 -21.58 -22.22
C ARG A 742 -19.91 -21.97 -23.69
N ALA A 743 -19.14 -21.18 -24.45
CA ALA A 743 -18.81 -21.47 -25.85
C ALA A 743 -17.60 -22.43 -26.03
N GLY A 744 -16.99 -22.91 -24.95
CA GLY A 744 -15.83 -23.83 -25.00
C GLY A 744 -14.44 -23.16 -24.93
N VAL A 745 -14.37 -21.83 -24.84
CA VAL A 745 -13.10 -21.10 -24.71
C VAL A 745 -12.50 -21.34 -23.32
N THR A 746 -11.21 -21.70 -23.27
CA THR A 746 -10.48 -21.84 -22.00
C THR A 746 -10.10 -20.47 -21.45
N VAL A 747 -10.33 -20.26 -20.15
CA VAL A 747 -10.09 -18.98 -19.47
C VAL A 747 -9.21 -19.21 -18.24
N ASP A 748 -8.03 -18.60 -18.22
CA ASP A 748 -7.10 -18.62 -17.09
C ASP A 748 -7.04 -17.23 -16.43
N VAL A 749 -7.42 -17.12 -15.15
CA VAL A 749 -7.37 -15.85 -14.39
C VAL A 749 -6.42 -15.97 -13.20
N TRP A 750 -5.30 -15.26 -13.26
CA TRP A 750 -4.39 -15.03 -12.15
C TRP A 750 -4.82 -13.74 -11.42
N VAL A 751 -5.42 -13.89 -10.24
CA VAL A 751 -5.90 -12.75 -9.43
C VAL A 751 -5.48 -12.89 -7.98
N ARG A 752 -4.59 -12.00 -7.52
CA ARG A 752 -4.10 -12.08 -6.13
C ARG A 752 -5.14 -11.65 -5.10
N GLY A 753 -5.86 -10.54 -5.37
CA GLY A 753 -6.80 -9.93 -4.43
C GLY A 753 -8.22 -10.45 -4.58
N ILE A 754 -9.14 -9.53 -4.90
CA ILE A 754 -10.57 -9.78 -4.97
C ILE A 754 -10.94 -10.45 -6.29
N CYS A 755 -11.72 -11.51 -6.22
CA CYS A 755 -12.37 -12.15 -7.35
C CYS A 755 -13.88 -12.31 -7.09
N ALA A 756 -14.71 -11.68 -7.93
CA ALA A 756 -16.16 -11.91 -8.01
C ALA A 756 -16.53 -12.98 -9.07
N LEU A 757 -15.57 -13.35 -9.93
CA LEU A 757 -15.70 -14.43 -10.91
C LEU A 757 -15.74 -15.79 -10.20
N ARG A 758 -16.71 -16.63 -10.56
CA ARG A 758 -17.03 -17.90 -9.91
C ARG A 758 -16.63 -19.07 -10.83
N PRO A 759 -15.45 -19.69 -10.67
CA PRO A 759 -14.97 -20.77 -11.54
C PRO A 759 -15.69 -22.10 -11.28
N GLY A 760 -15.60 -23.04 -12.23
CA GLY A 760 -15.97 -24.46 -12.03
C GLY A 760 -17.46 -24.75 -11.84
N VAL A 761 -18.37 -23.86 -12.27
CA VAL A 761 -19.82 -24.06 -12.20
C VAL A 761 -20.32 -24.69 -13.50
N ALA A 762 -20.97 -25.85 -13.39
CA ALA A 762 -21.53 -26.60 -14.52
C ALA A 762 -22.43 -25.73 -15.43
N GLY A 763 -22.21 -25.78 -16.74
CA GLY A 763 -22.96 -25.00 -17.74
C GLY A 763 -22.67 -23.48 -17.74
N LEU A 764 -21.71 -23.01 -16.94
CA LEU A 764 -21.37 -21.58 -16.81
C LEU A 764 -19.86 -21.31 -16.90
N SER A 765 -19.06 -21.96 -16.07
CA SER A 765 -17.65 -21.61 -15.84
C SER A 765 -16.72 -22.82 -15.71
N GLU A 766 -17.11 -23.98 -16.25
CA GLU A 766 -16.30 -25.21 -16.30
C GLU A 766 -14.94 -25.01 -16.98
N ASN A 767 -14.87 -24.15 -18.00
CA ASN A 767 -13.64 -23.83 -18.72
C ASN A 767 -12.83 -22.69 -18.08
N ILE A 768 -13.22 -22.20 -16.89
CA ILE A 768 -12.57 -21.10 -16.17
C ILE A 768 -11.75 -21.63 -15.00
N ARG A 769 -10.43 -21.43 -15.04
CA ARG A 769 -9.52 -21.63 -13.90
C ARG A 769 -9.17 -20.29 -13.28
N VAL A 770 -9.35 -20.17 -11.97
CA VAL A 770 -8.89 -19.02 -11.20
C VAL A 770 -7.77 -19.45 -10.25
N ARG A 771 -6.69 -18.66 -10.23
CA ARG A 771 -5.42 -18.93 -9.55
C ARG A 771 -4.91 -17.67 -8.86
N SER A 772 -4.12 -17.83 -7.80
CA SER A 772 -3.47 -16.73 -7.09
C SER A 772 -2.07 -17.14 -6.68
N VAL A 773 -1.12 -16.21 -6.82
CA VAL A 773 0.22 -16.31 -6.23
C VAL A 773 0.36 -15.19 -5.21
N LEU A 774 0.88 -15.55 -4.03
CA LEU A 774 1.35 -14.65 -2.98
C LEU A 774 2.68 -15.21 -2.47
N GLY A 775 3.52 -14.36 -1.88
CA GLY A 775 4.84 -14.74 -1.39
C GLY A 775 5.73 -13.53 -1.16
N ARG A 776 7.02 -13.69 -1.44
CA ARG A 776 8.08 -12.70 -1.27
C ARG A 776 7.78 -11.33 -1.90
N PHE A 777 7.18 -11.33 -3.09
CA PHE A 777 6.81 -10.12 -3.81
C PHE A 777 5.29 -9.99 -3.92
N LEU A 778 4.81 -8.75 -3.94
CA LEU A 778 3.40 -8.44 -4.14
C LEU A 778 3.10 -8.39 -5.64
N GLU A 779 2.52 -9.46 -6.18
CA GLU A 779 2.00 -9.53 -7.56
C GLU A 779 1.16 -8.28 -7.88
N HIS A 780 1.57 -7.44 -8.84
CA HIS A 780 0.91 -6.17 -9.11
C HIS A 780 0.74 -5.82 -10.60
N SER A 781 1.47 -6.45 -11.53
CA SER A 781 1.26 -6.20 -12.95
C SER A 781 -0.11 -6.68 -13.44
N ARG A 782 -0.66 -6.01 -14.46
CA ARG A 782 -1.88 -6.44 -15.15
C ARG A 782 -1.59 -6.75 -16.61
N VAL A 783 -2.04 -7.91 -17.07
CA VAL A 783 -1.77 -8.47 -18.41
C VAL A 783 -3.03 -9.17 -18.92
N PHE A 784 -3.38 -8.97 -20.19
CA PHE A 784 -4.53 -9.56 -20.85
C PHE A 784 -4.07 -10.19 -22.17
N ILE A 785 -4.40 -11.46 -22.39
CA ILE A 785 -3.93 -12.25 -23.53
C ILE A 785 -5.12 -12.98 -24.16
N PHE A 786 -5.18 -12.93 -25.49
CA PHE A 786 -6.21 -13.56 -26.30
C PHE A 786 -5.53 -14.44 -27.37
N GLY A 787 -5.90 -15.70 -27.48
CA GLY A 787 -5.28 -16.69 -28.38
C GLY A 787 -5.40 -16.36 -29.87
N ASN A 788 -6.43 -15.59 -30.26
CA ASN A 788 -6.53 -14.84 -31.52
C ASN A 788 -6.32 -15.71 -32.77
N GLY A 789 -6.82 -16.95 -32.75
CA GLY A 789 -6.74 -17.88 -33.88
C GLY A 789 -5.35 -18.45 -34.16
N GLY A 790 -4.41 -18.32 -33.20
CA GLY A 790 -3.04 -18.87 -33.26
C GLY A 790 -1.92 -17.84 -33.09
N GLU A 791 -2.22 -16.54 -33.12
CA GLU A 791 -1.24 -15.43 -33.04
C GLU A 791 -1.57 -14.52 -31.85
N PRO A 792 -1.11 -14.82 -30.62
CA PRO A 792 -1.66 -14.23 -29.40
C PRO A 792 -1.57 -12.70 -29.34
N GLU A 793 -2.70 -12.06 -29.03
CA GLU A 793 -2.79 -10.61 -28.81
C GLU A 793 -2.60 -10.31 -27.33
N VAL A 794 -1.57 -9.52 -26.98
CA VAL A 794 -1.13 -9.27 -25.59
C VAL A 794 -1.21 -7.79 -25.26
N TRP A 795 -1.78 -7.47 -24.10
CA TRP A 795 -1.94 -6.13 -23.55
C TRP A 795 -1.42 -6.07 -22.11
N LEU A 796 -0.80 -4.96 -21.69
CA LEU A 796 -0.44 -4.71 -20.28
C LEU A 796 -0.67 -3.25 -19.89
N GLY A 797 -0.84 -2.98 -18.59
CA GLY A 797 -0.95 -1.59 -18.10
C GLY A 797 -1.58 -1.46 -16.71
N SER A 798 -2.22 -0.32 -16.45
CA SER A 798 -2.57 0.12 -15.10
C SER A 798 -3.92 -0.37 -14.56
N ALA A 799 -4.82 -0.83 -15.43
CA ALA A 799 -6.20 -1.16 -15.07
C ALA A 799 -6.35 -2.54 -14.40
N ASP A 800 -7.00 -2.57 -13.24
CA ASP A 800 -7.69 -3.76 -12.72
C ASP A 800 -9.16 -3.76 -13.17
N MET A 801 -9.82 -4.92 -13.20
CA MET A 801 -11.21 -5.04 -13.68
C MET A 801 -12.21 -4.70 -12.56
N MET A 802 -12.37 -3.42 -12.25
CA MET A 802 -13.31 -2.89 -11.25
C MET A 802 -13.90 -1.56 -11.70
N HIS A 803 -15.15 -1.25 -11.34
CA HIS A 803 -15.85 -0.01 -11.74
C HIS A 803 -15.02 1.26 -11.57
N ARG A 804 -14.35 1.44 -10.42
CA ARG A 804 -13.55 2.67 -10.20
C ARG A 804 -12.38 2.82 -11.17
N ASN A 805 -11.89 1.73 -11.75
CA ASN A 805 -10.82 1.71 -12.74
C ASN A 805 -11.37 1.87 -14.17
N LEU A 806 -12.57 1.35 -14.45
CA LEU A 806 -13.19 1.37 -15.77
C LEU A 806 -14.10 2.57 -16.02
N ASP A 807 -14.65 3.21 -14.98
CA ASP A 807 -15.67 4.27 -15.09
C ASP A 807 -15.23 5.60 -14.44
N ARG A 808 -14.32 5.57 -13.45
CA ARG A 808 -13.97 6.73 -12.60
C ARG A 808 -12.48 7.05 -12.56
N ARG A 809 -11.71 6.51 -13.50
CA ARG A 809 -10.27 6.71 -13.62
C ARG A 809 -9.83 6.83 -15.07
N ILE A 810 -8.74 7.56 -15.26
CA ILE A 810 -7.91 7.40 -16.46
C ILE A 810 -6.90 6.29 -16.19
N GLU A 811 -7.13 5.15 -16.86
CA GLU A 811 -6.24 4.00 -16.92
C GLU A 811 -5.80 3.79 -18.37
N ALA A 812 -4.64 3.19 -18.59
CA ALA A 812 -4.17 2.84 -19.93
C ALA A 812 -3.63 1.41 -19.97
N LEU A 813 -3.95 0.69 -21.05
CA LEU A 813 -3.29 -0.55 -21.47
C LEU A 813 -2.59 -0.32 -22.82
N VAL A 814 -1.39 -0.86 -23.01
CA VAL A 814 -0.66 -0.85 -24.29
C VAL A 814 -0.61 -2.24 -24.90
N SER A 815 -0.83 -2.31 -26.22
CA SER A 815 -0.61 -3.51 -27.02
C SER A 815 0.88 -3.83 -27.15
N ILE A 816 1.26 -5.07 -26.90
CA ILE A 816 2.61 -5.58 -27.17
C ILE A 816 2.65 -6.12 -28.60
N ILE A 817 3.61 -5.66 -29.40
CA ILE A 817 3.77 -6.07 -30.81
C ILE A 817 4.96 -7.00 -31.04
N ASP A 818 6.02 -6.91 -30.23
CA ASP A 818 7.18 -7.78 -30.34
C ASP A 818 6.82 -9.26 -30.04
N PRO A 819 7.12 -10.21 -30.95
CA PRO A 819 6.77 -11.62 -30.76
C PRO A 819 7.48 -12.30 -29.57
N ALA A 820 8.70 -11.90 -29.22
CA ALA A 820 9.42 -12.48 -28.10
C ALA A 820 8.85 -12.01 -26.75
N HIS A 821 8.48 -10.74 -26.65
CA HIS A 821 7.75 -10.17 -25.51
C HIS A 821 6.37 -10.83 -25.36
N ARG A 822 5.59 -10.96 -26.45
CA ARG A 822 4.30 -11.69 -26.46
C ARG A 822 4.46 -13.11 -25.92
N ALA A 823 5.37 -13.89 -26.50
CA ALA A 823 5.59 -15.27 -26.10
C ALA A 823 6.18 -15.39 -24.68
N SER A 824 6.89 -14.37 -24.17
CA SER A 824 7.39 -14.35 -22.79
C SER A 824 6.26 -14.11 -21.79
N LEU A 825 5.35 -13.17 -22.08
CA LEU A 825 4.18 -12.89 -21.25
C LEU A 825 3.16 -14.03 -21.27
N ASP A 826 2.93 -14.65 -22.43
CA ASP A 826 2.06 -15.82 -22.54
C ASP A 826 2.55 -17.00 -21.70
N ARG A 827 3.85 -17.34 -21.79
CA ARG A 827 4.48 -18.35 -20.94
C ARG A 827 4.49 -17.97 -19.45
N LEU A 828 4.57 -16.69 -19.10
CA LEU A 828 4.50 -16.25 -17.70
C LEU A 828 3.12 -16.56 -17.11
N LEU A 829 2.04 -16.16 -17.78
CA LEU A 829 0.68 -16.43 -17.32
C LEU A 829 0.40 -17.93 -17.33
N GLU A 830 0.76 -18.64 -18.41
CA GLU A 830 0.62 -20.10 -18.50
C GLU A 830 1.40 -20.86 -17.41
N THR A 831 2.57 -20.36 -17.00
CA THR A 831 3.35 -20.96 -15.89
C THR A 831 2.71 -20.66 -14.54
N GLY A 832 2.20 -19.44 -14.33
CA GLY A 832 1.54 -19.04 -13.08
C GLY A 832 0.17 -19.67 -12.83
N THR A 833 -0.48 -20.22 -13.87
CA THR A 833 -1.81 -20.86 -13.76
C THR A 833 -1.80 -22.39 -13.85
N LYS A 834 -0.66 -23.02 -14.10
CA LYS A 834 -0.48 -24.49 -14.09
C LYS A 834 -0.59 -25.07 -12.69
N ASP A 835 -1.25 -26.23 -12.59
CA ASP A 835 -1.41 -26.99 -11.34
C ASP A 835 -0.06 -27.54 -10.79
N SER A 836 1.01 -27.48 -11.57
CA SER A 836 2.39 -27.80 -11.16
C SER A 836 3.15 -26.63 -10.49
N THR A 837 2.50 -25.47 -10.33
CA THR A 837 3.08 -24.24 -9.79
C THR A 837 2.42 -23.91 -8.45
N ALA A 838 3.24 -23.60 -7.44
CA ALA A 838 2.76 -23.30 -6.09
C ALA A 838 1.83 -22.07 -6.10
N SER A 839 0.55 -22.29 -5.81
CA SER A 839 -0.50 -21.27 -5.93
C SER A 839 -1.73 -21.61 -5.09
N TRP A 840 -2.69 -20.68 -5.01
CA TRP A 840 -4.01 -20.91 -4.45
C TRP A 840 -5.04 -21.03 -5.57
N HIS A 841 -5.93 -22.02 -5.46
CA HIS A 841 -7.01 -22.28 -6.40
C HIS A 841 -8.35 -21.82 -5.80
N LEU A 842 -9.15 -21.06 -6.54
CA LEU A 842 -10.49 -20.64 -6.12
C LEU A 842 -11.53 -21.68 -6.53
N GLY A 843 -12.38 -22.10 -5.60
CA GLY A 843 -13.49 -23.03 -5.83
C GLY A 843 -14.84 -22.35 -6.13
N PRO A 844 -15.84 -23.11 -6.63
CA PRO A 844 -17.19 -22.61 -6.96
C PRO A 844 -18.01 -22.12 -5.76
N SER A 845 -17.54 -22.35 -4.53
CA SER A 845 -18.14 -21.83 -3.29
C SER A 845 -17.63 -20.43 -2.91
N GLY A 846 -16.53 -19.96 -3.53
CA GLY A 846 -15.82 -18.74 -3.17
C GLY A 846 -14.66 -18.94 -2.20
N ASP A 847 -14.38 -20.18 -1.80
CA ASP A 847 -13.27 -20.53 -0.91
C ASP A 847 -11.99 -20.81 -1.72
N TRP A 848 -10.83 -20.53 -1.13
CA TRP A 848 -9.53 -20.78 -1.75
C TRP A 848 -8.86 -22.00 -1.11
N THR A 849 -8.19 -22.82 -1.91
CA THR A 849 -7.39 -23.96 -1.45
C THR A 849 -5.93 -23.75 -1.84
N ARG A 850 -5.00 -23.96 -0.90
CA ARG A 850 -3.57 -23.81 -1.13
C ARG A 850 -2.99 -25.08 -1.75
N HIS A 851 -2.38 -24.95 -2.93
CA HIS A 851 -1.67 -26.02 -3.63
C HIS A 851 -0.17 -25.69 -3.63
N ALA A 852 0.54 -26.21 -2.62
CA ALA A 852 1.97 -25.98 -2.43
C ALA A 852 2.84 -27.24 -2.60
N VAL A 853 2.24 -28.44 -2.67
CA VAL A 853 2.91 -29.74 -2.85
C VAL A 853 2.28 -30.57 -3.96
N ASP A 854 3.05 -31.50 -4.53
CA ASP A 854 2.57 -32.54 -5.45
C ASP A 854 1.93 -33.72 -4.70
N ALA A 855 1.51 -34.75 -5.43
CA ALA A 855 0.88 -35.95 -4.85
C ALA A 855 1.85 -36.90 -4.10
N ASP A 856 3.15 -36.59 -4.10
CA ASP A 856 4.20 -37.28 -3.34
C ASP A 856 4.77 -36.36 -2.22
N ASP A 857 3.98 -35.38 -1.77
CA ASP A 857 4.31 -34.34 -0.76
C ASP A 857 5.53 -33.46 -1.09
N ARG A 858 5.96 -33.38 -2.35
CA ARG A 858 7.12 -32.53 -2.75
C ARG A 858 6.67 -31.12 -3.07
N SER A 859 7.39 -30.11 -2.59
CA SER A 859 7.09 -28.70 -2.83
C SER A 859 7.02 -28.37 -4.34
N LEU A 860 5.87 -27.83 -4.77
CA LEU A 860 5.70 -27.26 -6.10
C LEU A 860 6.58 -26.02 -6.27
N ARG A 861 6.95 -25.68 -7.50
CA ARG A 861 7.81 -24.52 -7.76
C ARG A 861 7.01 -23.22 -7.63
N ASN A 862 7.51 -22.28 -6.83
CA ASN A 862 6.99 -20.92 -6.77
C ASN A 862 7.51 -20.10 -7.97
N VAL A 863 6.62 -19.41 -8.68
CA VAL A 863 6.96 -18.64 -9.90
C VAL A 863 7.92 -17.47 -9.63
N GLN A 864 7.87 -16.85 -8.45
CA GLN A 864 8.76 -15.73 -8.09
C GLN A 864 10.21 -16.21 -7.94
N GLU A 865 10.43 -17.32 -7.22
CA GLU A 865 11.77 -17.90 -7.11
C GLU A 865 12.22 -18.54 -8.45
N MET A 866 11.32 -19.01 -9.32
CA MET A 866 11.67 -19.39 -10.70
C MET A 866 12.21 -18.21 -11.53
N LEU A 867 11.61 -17.02 -11.40
CA LEU A 867 12.04 -15.80 -12.08
C LEU A 867 13.36 -15.26 -11.51
N ILE A 868 13.53 -15.29 -10.18
CA ILE A 868 14.79 -15.01 -9.50
C ILE A 868 15.90 -15.95 -10.01
N ASP A 869 15.65 -17.26 -10.06
CA ASP A 869 16.62 -18.25 -10.55
C ASP A 869 16.99 -18.01 -12.02
N ALA A 870 16.01 -17.63 -12.86
CA ALA A 870 16.25 -17.30 -14.25
C ALA A 870 17.18 -16.08 -14.41
N ARG A 871 17.00 -15.02 -13.61
CA ARG A 871 17.92 -13.86 -13.60
C ARG A 871 19.28 -14.21 -12.99
N ARG A 872 19.34 -15.00 -11.91
CA ARG A 872 20.60 -15.50 -11.31
C ARG A 872 21.44 -16.30 -12.31
N ARG A 873 20.84 -17.24 -13.05
CA ARG A 873 21.53 -18.09 -14.04
C ARG A 873 22.11 -17.28 -15.21
N ARG A 874 21.39 -16.26 -15.69
CA ARG A 874 21.85 -15.37 -16.77
C ARG A 874 23.15 -14.63 -16.43
N ARG A 875 23.30 -14.14 -15.18
CA ARG A 875 24.57 -13.56 -14.68
C ARG A 875 25.71 -14.58 -14.58
N GLY A 876 25.40 -15.86 -14.35
CA GLY A 876 26.41 -16.92 -14.27
C GLY A 876 27.04 -17.26 -15.63
N SER A 877 26.24 -17.24 -16.70
CA SER A 877 26.70 -17.54 -18.08
C SER A 877 27.51 -16.43 -18.75
N THR A 878 27.63 -15.24 -18.14
CA THR A 878 28.45 -14.13 -18.62
C THR A 878 29.80 -14.01 -17.92
N ALA A 879 30.17 -15.01 -17.09
CA ALA A 879 31.42 -15.05 -16.32
C ALA A 879 32.35 -16.20 -16.77
N THR A 880 32.13 -16.75 -17.96
CA THR A 880 32.87 -17.88 -18.58
C THR A 880 32.97 -17.68 -20.09
#